data_AF-A0A522W659-F1
#
_entry.id   AF-A0A522W659-F1
#
_cell.length_a   1.000
_cell.length_b   1.000
_cell.length_c   1.000
_cell.angle_alpha   90.00
_cell.angle_beta   90.00
_cell.angle_gamma   90.00
#
_symmetry.space_group_name_H-M   'P 1'
#
loop_
_entity.id
_entity.type
_entity.pdbx_description
1 polymer ?
#
loop_
_entity_poly.entity_id
_entity_poly.type
_entity_poly.pdbx_seq_one_letter_code
_entity_poly.pdbx_strand_id
1 'polypeptide(L)'
;MAKEPEKKVETAAPPPRKEPVKGAGAPVVLRDRYQIYPATPLFDFDLPSATAFACADKRDPTRYLLAYVCKPELPPRVNVMRVLKGQQFSGIMPLLDWGVLEWPPAGRQCLMVIYQRPLGGRVMPSLDSEIAPLEEHELVKKIMPQMTLALKELTEKGIPHRAIRPTNLYWMDEHCEQMVLGDCVTAPPAYDQPVMFESIEVGMCLPAARGSGSYADDLYALGVSMLMLKLGRNPLKSLDTEPLLRGKILKGSYSLLVGDERLPLSMIELLRGLLCDDPHERWSVNDLELWANGRRLSPLQPKQEKRAVRGFAFAGAEYNTCRELAFAMSMNWDKALAPMMDGSLELWLRRGIENKELADAASAAFKAAKQAPASDLKQAEDLLVTRMLLLLDPMAPIRYKSLSALPLGFGPALAVIMATKSDPKLFADCLLREVPHIWFETRPEYDPSNSQIDSMFKDLKAFMQQTSLGYGLERVLYDLNEALPCQSPLVADSFVVDIDELLPALEQTAKRIDPRTLPMDRHLAAFIACRFDFNVERQITALNDKRSEQQIIGVLSLLGTVQWKLGPESLPGLASWMGAHLGPVVGGYHSRVKRREMEKELPKLVRSGNLPELFAYAENNDEKRRDEEGFLLGRAEYAAASQEANDIETGTARRNEQAVRLGHQAAGVISMMLALCVLSILLLIRFL
;
A
#
# COMPACT_ATOMS: atom_id res chain seq x y z
N MET A 1 44.07 -26.51 -46.93
CA MET A 1 42.69 -26.96 -46.62
C MET A 1 42.72 -27.69 -45.29
N ALA A 2 42.44 -27.00 -44.20
CA ALA A 2 42.23 -27.61 -42.89
C ALA A 2 40.79 -27.28 -42.50
N LYS A 3 39.96 -28.31 -42.32
CA LYS A 3 38.57 -28.19 -41.86
C LYS A 3 38.61 -27.79 -40.38
N GLU A 4 38.04 -26.62 -40.06
CA GLU A 4 37.65 -26.29 -38.69
C GLU A 4 36.56 -27.25 -38.20
N PRO A 5 36.57 -27.62 -36.91
CA PRO A 5 35.54 -28.49 -36.35
C PRO A 5 34.25 -27.70 -36.14
N GLU A 6 33.14 -28.23 -36.64
CA GLU A 6 31.78 -27.75 -36.36
C GLU A 6 31.57 -27.69 -34.84
N LYS A 7 31.36 -26.48 -34.31
CA LYS A 7 30.80 -26.28 -32.97
C LYS A 7 29.37 -26.83 -32.97
N LYS A 8 29.18 -27.95 -32.28
CA LYS A 8 27.85 -28.42 -31.86
C LYS A 8 27.17 -27.31 -31.06
N VAL A 9 26.11 -26.76 -31.62
CA VAL A 9 25.10 -26.01 -30.86
C VAL A 9 24.45 -27.01 -29.90
N GLU A 10 24.60 -26.80 -28.60
CA GLU A 10 23.84 -27.52 -27.59
C GLU A 10 22.37 -27.21 -27.81
N THR A 11 21.65 -28.20 -28.32
CA THR A 11 20.21 -28.20 -28.51
C THR A 11 19.47 -28.04 -27.18
N ALA A 12 18.39 -27.28 -27.25
CA ALA A 12 17.44 -26.92 -26.20
C ALA A 12 17.04 -28.08 -25.25
N ALA A 13 16.59 -27.65 -24.07
CA ALA A 13 16.08 -28.44 -22.94
C ALA A 13 15.23 -29.67 -23.32
N PRO A 14 15.20 -30.73 -22.47
CA PRO A 14 14.38 -31.91 -22.73
C PRO A 14 12.90 -31.55 -22.87
N PRO A 15 12.15 -32.25 -23.75
CA PRO A 15 10.72 -31.98 -23.95
C PRO A 15 9.93 -32.16 -22.64
N PRO A 16 8.83 -31.42 -22.44
CA PRO A 16 8.03 -31.49 -21.23
C PRO A 16 7.52 -32.92 -20.97
N ARG A 17 7.53 -33.31 -19.69
CA ARG A 17 7.09 -34.63 -19.24
C ARG A 17 5.62 -34.86 -19.62
N LYS A 18 5.41 -35.93 -20.40
CA LYS A 18 4.16 -36.33 -21.08
C LYS A 18 3.01 -36.74 -20.14
N GLU A 19 3.30 -37.01 -18.88
CA GLU A 19 2.30 -37.39 -17.88
C GLU A 19 2.05 -36.26 -16.87
N PRO A 20 0.84 -36.16 -16.29
CA PRO A 20 0.61 -35.30 -15.13
C PRO A 20 1.67 -35.63 -14.08
N VAL A 21 2.38 -34.62 -13.60
CA VAL A 21 3.46 -34.85 -12.64
C VAL A 21 2.82 -35.42 -11.37
N LYS A 22 3.02 -36.73 -11.14
CA LYS A 22 2.63 -37.37 -9.88
C LYS A 22 3.44 -36.71 -8.78
N GLY A 23 2.78 -35.88 -7.99
CA GLY A 23 3.43 -35.18 -6.90
C GLY A 23 3.95 -36.17 -5.85
N ALA A 24 5.12 -35.85 -5.30
CA ALA A 24 5.74 -36.60 -4.21
C ALA A 24 5.49 -35.91 -2.87
N GLY A 25 5.53 -36.68 -1.78
CA GLY A 25 5.36 -36.16 -0.41
C GLY A 25 3.90 -35.86 -0.03
N ALA A 26 3.72 -35.30 1.17
CA ALA A 26 2.41 -34.90 1.67
C ALA A 26 1.93 -33.61 0.97
N PRO A 27 0.78 -33.62 0.27
CA PRO A 27 0.26 -32.41 -0.36
C PRO A 27 -0.42 -31.49 0.65
N VAL A 28 -0.39 -30.19 0.36
CA VAL A 28 -1.34 -29.23 0.93
C VAL A 28 -2.57 -29.15 0.03
N VAL A 29 -3.76 -28.96 0.61
CA VAL A 29 -5.02 -29.07 -0.13
C VAL A 29 -5.75 -27.72 -0.14
N LEU A 30 -5.93 -27.14 -1.32
CA LEU A 30 -6.74 -25.94 -1.52
C LEU A 30 -8.19 -26.33 -1.79
N ARG A 31 -9.12 -25.79 -0.97
CA ARG A 31 -10.58 -25.95 -1.08
C ARG A 31 -11.03 -27.41 -1.29
N ASP A 32 -10.42 -28.31 -0.52
CA ASP A 32 -10.68 -29.76 -0.56
C ASP A 32 -10.53 -30.42 -1.95
N ARG A 33 -9.97 -29.71 -2.93
CA ARG A 33 -9.94 -30.14 -4.33
C ARG A 33 -8.54 -30.22 -4.89
N TYR A 34 -7.76 -29.15 -4.79
CA TYR A 34 -6.46 -29.09 -5.47
C TYR A 34 -5.34 -29.49 -4.51
N GLN A 35 -4.58 -30.50 -4.89
CA GLN A 35 -3.44 -31.01 -4.13
C GLN A 35 -2.16 -30.40 -4.68
N ILE A 36 -1.49 -29.58 -3.89
CA ILE A 36 -0.22 -28.95 -4.23
C ILE A 36 0.90 -29.70 -3.51
N TYR A 37 1.97 -30.05 -4.22
CA TYR A 37 3.02 -30.94 -3.71
C TYR A 37 4.33 -30.18 -3.45
N PRO A 38 4.65 -29.83 -2.20
CA PRO A 38 5.86 -29.04 -1.88
C PRO A 38 7.18 -29.71 -2.28
N ALA A 39 7.21 -31.05 -2.33
CA ALA A 39 8.41 -31.81 -2.70
C ALA A 39 8.59 -31.96 -4.22
N THR A 40 7.76 -31.31 -5.05
CA THR A 40 7.80 -31.43 -6.51
C THR A 40 7.73 -30.06 -7.19
N PRO A 41 8.81 -29.25 -7.10
CA PRO A 41 8.91 -27.99 -7.81
C PRO A 41 8.98 -28.19 -9.33
N LEU A 42 8.49 -27.19 -10.08
CA LEU A 42 8.45 -27.16 -11.53
C LEU A 42 9.31 -25.99 -12.06
N PHE A 43 10.63 -26.10 -11.94
CA PHE A 43 11.57 -25.00 -12.22
C PHE A 43 11.42 -24.36 -13.60
N ASP A 44 11.02 -25.11 -14.62
CA ASP A 44 10.80 -24.60 -15.99
C ASP A 44 9.66 -23.57 -16.07
N PHE A 45 8.80 -23.51 -15.05
CA PHE A 45 7.68 -22.59 -14.93
C PHE A 45 7.93 -21.48 -13.90
N ASP A 46 9.06 -21.48 -13.18
CA ASP A 46 9.32 -20.47 -12.15
C ASP A 46 9.25 -19.05 -12.71
N LEU A 47 8.68 -18.17 -11.90
CA LEU A 47 8.61 -16.73 -12.13
C LEU A 47 9.62 -16.04 -11.21
N PRO A 48 10.09 -14.82 -11.55
CA PRO A 48 11.04 -14.12 -10.68
C PRO A 48 10.50 -13.90 -9.25
N SER A 49 9.19 -13.72 -9.11
CA SER A 49 8.53 -13.47 -7.83
C SER A 49 7.55 -14.56 -7.36
N ALA A 50 7.52 -15.73 -8.01
CA ALA A 50 6.72 -16.87 -7.56
C ALA A 50 7.32 -18.21 -8.01
N THR A 51 7.21 -19.24 -7.18
CA THR A 51 7.77 -20.57 -7.46
C THR A 51 6.66 -21.54 -7.86
N ALA A 52 6.90 -22.33 -8.91
CA ALA A 52 5.93 -23.26 -9.45
C ALA A 52 6.07 -24.66 -8.83
N PHE A 53 4.95 -25.31 -8.55
CA PHE A 53 4.87 -26.66 -7.99
C PHE A 53 3.85 -27.51 -8.74
N ALA A 54 4.05 -28.82 -8.69
CA ALA A 54 3.08 -29.78 -9.20
C ALA A 54 1.75 -29.66 -8.44
N CYS A 55 0.66 -29.68 -9.19
CA CYS A 55 -0.69 -29.60 -8.67
C CYS A 55 -1.56 -30.70 -9.31
N ALA A 56 -2.43 -31.35 -8.54
CA ALA A 56 -3.39 -32.32 -9.02
C ALA A 56 -4.81 -31.92 -8.63
N ASP A 57 -5.78 -32.16 -9.52
CA ASP A 57 -7.20 -31.98 -9.22
C ASP A 57 -7.78 -33.30 -8.71
N LYS A 58 -8.29 -33.34 -7.47
CA LYS A 58 -8.95 -34.53 -6.92
C LYS A 58 -10.19 -34.95 -7.72
N ARG A 59 -10.86 -34.00 -8.39
CA ARG A 59 -12.07 -34.29 -9.17
C ARG A 59 -11.75 -34.84 -10.55
N ASP A 60 -10.62 -34.42 -11.12
CA ASP A 60 -10.16 -34.87 -12.43
C ASP A 60 -8.63 -35.01 -12.45
N PRO A 61 -8.11 -36.19 -12.07
CA PRO A 61 -6.67 -36.45 -12.02
C PRO A 61 -5.96 -36.36 -13.37
N THR A 62 -6.70 -36.28 -14.49
CA THR A 62 -6.14 -36.21 -15.83
C THR A 62 -5.72 -34.79 -16.23
N ARG A 63 -6.18 -33.76 -15.48
CA ARG A 63 -5.82 -32.37 -15.77
C ARG A 63 -4.37 -32.08 -15.44
N TYR A 64 -3.69 -31.44 -16.38
CA TYR A 64 -2.35 -30.91 -16.18
C TYR A 64 -2.45 -29.56 -15.50
N LEU A 65 -2.08 -29.49 -14.22
CA LEU A 65 -2.10 -28.26 -13.42
C LEU A 65 -0.72 -27.89 -12.91
N LEU A 66 -0.54 -26.60 -12.62
CA LEU A 66 0.56 -26.08 -11.84
C LEU A 66 0.01 -25.13 -10.77
N ALA A 67 0.74 -25.01 -9.67
CA ALA A 67 0.44 -24.03 -8.63
C ALA A 67 1.65 -23.11 -8.41
N TYR A 68 1.41 -21.80 -8.39
CA TYR A 68 2.39 -20.81 -7.95
C TYR A 68 2.21 -20.53 -6.47
N VAL A 69 3.33 -20.55 -5.74
CA VAL A 69 3.42 -20.02 -4.37
C VAL A 69 3.97 -18.60 -4.47
N CYS A 70 3.18 -17.61 -4.11
CA CYS A 70 3.58 -16.20 -4.18
C CYS A 70 4.62 -15.86 -3.10
N LYS A 71 5.57 -14.98 -3.43
CA LYS A 71 6.43 -14.38 -2.41
C LYS A 71 5.59 -13.48 -1.49
N PRO A 72 5.70 -13.64 -0.16
CA PRO A 72 4.88 -12.89 0.77
C PRO A 72 5.22 -11.40 0.86
N GLU A 73 6.43 -11.00 0.47
CA GLU A 73 6.88 -9.60 0.52
C GLU A 73 6.28 -8.73 -0.61
N LEU A 74 5.57 -9.35 -1.56
CA LEU A 74 5.05 -8.70 -2.74
C LEU A 74 3.52 -8.81 -2.76
N PRO A 75 2.79 -7.69 -2.91
CA PRO A 75 1.34 -7.75 -2.98
C PRO A 75 0.89 -8.40 -4.30
N PRO A 76 0.11 -9.49 -4.24
CA PRO A 76 -0.49 -10.10 -5.41
C PRO A 76 -1.72 -9.30 -5.88
N ARG A 77 -2.12 -9.47 -7.14
CA ARG A 77 -3.26 -8.76 -7.74
C ARG A 77 -4.58 -9.51 -7.50
N VAL A 78 -4.99 -9.61 -6.24
CA VAL A 78 -6.19 -10.36 -5.83
C VAL A 78 -7.45 -9.90 -6.56
N ASN A 79 -7.61 -8.59 -6.79
CA ASN A 79 -8.75 -8.06 -7.56
C ASN A 79 -8.79 -8.60 -8.99
N VAL A 80 -7.63 -8.79 -9.64
CA VAL A 80 -7.55 -9.42 -10.97
C VAL A 80 -7.82 -10.92 -10.87
N MET A 81 -7.32 -11.60 -9.84
CA MET A 81 -7.62 -13.02 -9.61
C MET A 81 -9.12 -13.27 -9.43
N ARG A 82 -9.84 -12.37 -8.74
CA ARG A 82 -11.31 -12.45 -8.57
C ARG A 82 -12.03 -12.44 -9.92
N VAL A 83 -11.56 -11.65 -10.89
CA VAL A 83 -12.15 -11.57 -12.24
C VAL A 83 -11.75 -12.76 -13.12
N LEU A 84 -10.47 -13.19 -13.08
CA LEU A 84 -9.94 -14.25 -13.95
C LEU A 84 -10.35 -15.66 -13.51
N LYS A 85 -10.58 -15.87 -12.22
CA LYS A 85 -10.85 -17.18 -11.63
C LYS A 85 -12.01 -17.90 -12.32
N GLY A 86 -11.71 -19.09 -12.85
CA GLY A 86 -12.67 -20.01 -13.44
C GLY A 86 -13.22 -19.57 -14.80
N GLN A 87 -12.79 -18.43 -15.32
CA GLN A 87 -13.13 -17.95 -16.66
C GLN A 87 -12.18 -18.57 -17.70
N GLN A 88 -12.68 -18.73 -18.92
CA GLN A 88 -11.88 -19.13 -20.07
C GLN A 88 -11.74 -17.91 -20.97
N PHE A 89 -10.50 -17.41 -21.07
CA PHE A 89 -10.16 -16.30 -21.95
C PHE A 89 -9.27 -16.83 -23.08
N SER A 90 -9.51 -16.35 -24.30
CA SER A 90 -8.75 -16.78 -25.47
C SER A 90 -7.35 -16.15 -25.43
N GLY A 91 -6.31 -16.96 -25.61
CA GLY A 91 -4.94 -16.44 -25.62
C GLY A 91 -4.37 -16.08 -24.24
N ILE A 92 -5.01 -16.53 -23.15
CA ILE A 92 -4.55 -16.31 -21.76
C ILE A 92 -4.52 -17.65 -21.02
N MET A 93 -3.46 -17.87 -20.23
CA MET A 93 -3.34 -19.08 -19.41
C MET A 93 -4.50 -19.17 -18.39
N PRO A 94 -5.32 -20.23 -18.40
CA PRO A 94 -6.51 -20.29 -17.56
C PRO A 94 -6.21 -20.36 -16.06
N LEU A 95 -6.64 -19.35 -15.30
CA LEU A 95 -6.60 -19.32 -13.83
C LEU A 95 -7.79 -20.10 -13.28
N LEU A 96 -7.52 -21.24 -12.64
CA LEU A 96 -8.56 -22.14 -12.15
C LEU A 96 -9.01 -21.79 -10.74
N ASP A 97 -8.06 -21.50 -9.85
CA ASP A 97 -8.36 -21.12 -8.49
C ASP A 97 -7.19 -20.40 -7.81
N TRP A 98 -7.45 -19.80 -6.66
CA TRP A 98 -6.46 -19.19 -5.79
C TRP A 98 -6.95 -19.22 -4.34
N GLY A 99 -6.03 -19.11 -3.39
CA GLY A 99 -6.35 -18.98 -1.97
C GLY A 99 -5.13 -19.13 -1.08
N VAL A 100 -5.33 -18.88 0.19
CA VAL A 100 -4.29 -18.90 1.21
C VAL A 100 -4.21 -20.28 1.83
N LEU A 101 -2.99 -20.82 1.99
CA LEU A 101 -2.73 -22.06 2.70
C LEU A 101 -1.49 -21.93 3.57
N GLU A 102 -1.46 -22.67 4.68
CA GLU A 102 -0.20 -22.93 5.38
C GLU A 102 0.76 -23.63 4.44
N TRP A 103 1.95 -23.05 4.26
CA TRP A 103 3.00 -23.58 3.40
C TRP A 103 4.13 -24.13 4.26
N PRO A 104 4.21 -25.47 4.46
CA PRO A 104 5.16 -26.08 5.38
C PRO A 104 6.63 -25.68 5.13
N PRO A 105 7.12 -25.56 3.88
CA PRO A 105 8.49 -25.12 3.63
C PRO A 105 8.80 -23.70 4.14
N ALA A 106 7.81 -22.82 4.24
CA ALA A 106 7.98 -21.45 4.74
C ALA A 106 7.52 -21.29 6.20
N GLY A 107 6.82 -22.27 6.78
CA GLY A 107 6.31 -22.22 8.16
C GLY A 107 5.27 -21.13 8.40
N ARG A 108 4.58 -20.67 7.36
CA ARG A 108 3.62 -19.54 7.38
C ARG A 108 2.54 -19.74 6.32
N GLN A 109 1.47 -18.95 6.38
CA GLN A 109 0.53 -18.91 5.28
C GLN A 109 1.08 -18.15 4.07
N CYS A 110 0.80 -18.69 2.89
CA CYS A 110 1.17 -18.11 1.60
C CYS A 110 -0.03 -18.15 0.65
N LEU A 111 -0.10 -17.16 -0.25
CA LEU A 111 -1.07 -17.16 -1.33
C LEU A 111 -0.65 -18.14 -2.42
N MET A 112 -1.60 -18.97 -2.85
CA MET A 112 -1.45 -19.96 -3.91
C MET A 112 -2.31 -19.55 -5.11
N VAL A 113 -1.77 -19.70 -6.32
CA VAL A 113 -2.50 -19.49 -7.58
C VAL A 113 -2.39 -20.73 -8.45
N ILE A 114 -3.52 -21.26 -8.91
CA ILE A 114 -3.60 -22.51 -9.65
C ILE A 114 -3.98 -22.22 -11.10
N TYR A 115 -3.12 -22.66 -12.01
CA TYR A 115 -3.31 -22.55 -13.45
C TYR A 115 -3.46 -23.93 -14.10
N GLN A 116 -4.13 -23.94 -15.24
CA GLN A 116 -3.92 -25.02 -16.21
C GLN A 116 -2.48 -24.94 -16.72
N ARG A 117 -1.76 -26.06 -16.66
CA ARG A 117 -0.36 -26.12 -17.07
C ARG A 117 -0.26 -26.17 -18.60
N PRO A 118 0.49 -25.26 -19.22
CA PRO A 118 0.78 -25.31 -20.66
C PRO A 118 1.64 -26.52 -21.00
N LEU A 119 1.30 -27.23 -22.08
CA LEU A 119 1.94 -28.49 -22.45
C LEU A 119 3.16 -28.32 -23.35
N GLY A 120 3.19 -27.30 -24.21
CA GLY A 120 4.35 -26.97 -25.06
C GLY A 120 5.42 -26.14 -24.35
N GLY A 121 5.21 -25.81 -23.07
CA GLY A 121 6.17 -25.09 -22.24
C GLY A 121 6.26 -23.60 -22.54
N ARG A 122 7.33 -22.96 -22.05
CA ARG A 122 7.60 -21.53 -22.21
C ARG A 122 8.15 -21.24 -23.60
N VAL A 123 7.69 -20.16 -24.24
CA VAL A 123 8.13 -19.76 -25.59
C VAL A 123 9.62 -19.44 -25.64
N MET A 124 10.13 -18.72 -24.64
CA MET A 124 11.55 -18.43 -24.49
C MET A 124 12.01 -18.73 -23.05
N PRO A 125 12.99 -19.62 -22.81
CA PRO A 125 13.38 -20.02 -21.46
C PRO A 125 13.88 -18.85 -20.58
N SER A 126 14.76 -18.01 -21.13
CA SER A 126 15.27 -16.80 -20.49
C SER A 126 15.53 -15.71 -21.53
N LEU A 127 15.65 -14.44 -21.10
CA LEU A 127 15.99 -13.33 -22.01
C LEU A 127 17.43 -13.38 -22.55
N ASP A 128 18.26 -14.24 -21.96
CA ASP A 128 19.63 -14.49 -22.43
C ASP A 128 19.70 -15.64 -23.43
N SER A 129 18.62 -16.41 -23.58
CA SER A 129 18.54 -17.55 -24.49
C SER A 129 18.34 -17.09 -25.92
N GLU A 130 18.78 -17.92 -26.86
CA GLU A 130 18.45 -17.81 -28.27
C GLU A 130 17.49 -18.94 -28.65
N ILE A 131 16.52 -18.61 -29.51
CA ILE A 131 15.55 -19.55 -30.08
C ILE A 131 15.59 -19.46 -31.60
N ALA A 132 14.99 -20.43 -32.28
CA ALA A 132 14.75 -20.31 -33.71
C ALA A 132 13.87 -19.06 -33.97
N PRO A 133 14.29 -18.12 -34.83
CA PRO A 133 13.47 -16.96 -35.18
C PRO A 133 12.15 -17.41 -35.80
N LEU A 134 11.04 -16.80 -35.36
CA LEU A 134 9.73 -17.12 -35.92
C LEU A 134 9.55 -16.46 -37.29
N GLU A 135 8.88 -17.18 -38.19
CA GLU A 135 8.61 -16.68 -39.53
C GLU A 135 7.55 -15.58 -39.52
N GLU A 136 7.62 -14.67 -40.50
CA GLU A 136 6.65 -13.57 -40.59
C GLU A 136 5.21 -14.10 -40.67
N HIS A 137 4.99 -15.12 -41.49
CA HIS A 137 3.67 -15.73 -41.64
C HIS A 137 3.14 -16.26 -40.31
N GLU A 138 3.98 -16.90 -39.50
CA GLU A 138 3.60 -17.45 -38.21
C GLU A 138 3.23 -16.35 -37.22
N LEU A 139 4.08 -15.32 -37.11
CA LEU A 139 3.83 -14.18 -36.23
C LEU A 139 2.55 -13.44 -36.63
N VAL A 140 2.44 -13.04 -37.90
CA VAL A 140 1.35 -12.16 -38.36
C VAL A 140 0.02 -12.91 -38.51
N LYS A 141 0.02 -14.16 -39.00
CA LYS A 141 -1.22 -14.89 -39.32
C LYS A 141 -1.68 -15.84 -38.24
N LYS A 142 -0.79 -16.30 -37.34
CA LYS A 142 -1.17 -17.23 -36.26
C LYS A 142 -1.13 -16.56 -34.89
N ILE A 143 -0.01 -15.93 -34.53
CA ILE A 143 0.22 -15.43 -33.17
C ILE A 143 -0.49 -14.10 -32.91
N MET A 144 -0.34 -13.12 -33.80
CA MET A 144 -0.90 -11.79 -33.62
C MET A 144 -2.44 -11.79 -33.45
N PRO A 145 -3.24 -12.58 -34.20
CA PRO A 145 -4.67 -12.69 -33.94
C PRO A 145 -5.00 -13.20 -32.53
N GLN A 146 -4.26 -14.19 -32.02
CA GLN A 146 -4.46 -14.72 -30.66
C GLN A 146 -4.13 -13.67 -29.60
N MET A 147 -3.02 -12.94 -29.77
CA MET A 147 -2.61 -11.86 -28.84
C MET A 147 -3.56 -10.67 -28.89
N THR A 148 -4.09 -10.33 -30.07
CA THR A 148 -5.08 -9.26 -30.24
C THR A 148 -6.37 -9.59 -29.50
N LEU A 149 -6.85 -10.83 -29.63
CA LEU A 149 -8.04 -11.30 -28.93
C LEU A 149 -7.84 -11.31 -27.41
N ALA A 150 -6.68 -11.80 -26.92
CA ALA A 150 -6.35 -11.78 -25.50
C ALA A 150 -6.35 -10.36 -24.92
N LEU A 151 -5.71 -9.41 -25.61
CA LEU A 151 -5.67 -8.02 -25.17
C LEU A 151 -7.04 -7.36 -25.20
N LYS A 152 -7.87 -7.67 -26.21
CA LYS A 152 -9.25 -7.18 -26.29
C LYS A 152 -10.09 -7.66 -25.11
N GLU A 153 -10.07 -8.96 -24.82
CA GLU A 153 -10.81 -9.52 -23.68
C GLU A 153 -10.35 -8.92 -22.34
N LEU A 154 -9.04 -8.71 -22.16
CA LEU A 154 -8.51 -8.04 -20.96
C LEU A 154 -8.93 -6.57 -20.86
N THR A 155 -8.87 -5.83 -21.97
CA THR A 155 -9.32 -4.43 -22.02
C THR A 155 -10.81 -4.31 -21.71
N GLU A 156 -11.66 -5.19 -22.23
CA GLU A 156 -13.10 -5.24 -21.93
C GLU A 156 -13.40 -5.53 -20.44
N LYS A 157 -12.46 -6.18 -19.73
CA LYS A 157 -12.55 -6.43 -18.28
C LYS A 157 -11.85 -5.39 -17.42
N GLY A 158 -11.26 -4.36 -18.00
CA GLY A 158 -10.57 -3.33 -17.23
C GLY A 158 -9.18 -3.75 -16.72
N ILE A 159 -8.57 -4.79 -17.31
CA ILE A 159 -7.36 -5.43 -16.77
C ILE A 159 -6.16 -5.16 -17.68
N PRO A 160 -5.17 -4.34 -17.28
CA PRO A 160 -3.87 -4.34 -17.94
C PRO A 160 -3.04 -5.55 -17.47
N HIS A 161 -2.46 -6.32 -18.39
CA HIS A 161 -1.68 -7.53 -18.08
C HIS A 161 -0.38 -7.19 -17.34
N ARG A 162 0.40 -6.23 -17.83
CA ARG A 162 1.63 -5.68 -17.21
C ARG A 162 2.72 -6.72 -16.93
N ALA A 163 2.77 -7.76 -17.76
CA ALA A 163 3.76 -8.83 -17.67
C ALA A 163 4.00 -9.55 -19.02
N ILE A 164 3.73 -8.87 -20.14
CA ILE A 164 3.88 -9.42 -21.49
C ILE A 164 5.35 -9.38 -21.90
N ARG A 165 5.97 -10.56 -21.99
CA ARG A 165 7.35 -10.75 -22.43
C ARG A 165 7.55 -12.19 -22.89
N PRO A 166 8.50 -12.52 -23.78
CA PRO A 166 8.71 -13.88 -24.28
C PRO A 166 8.92 -14.95 -23.19
N THR A 167 9.48 -14.57 -22.04
CA THR A 167 9.67 -15.45 -20.89
C THR A 167 8.41 -15.65 -20.04
N ASN A 168 7.31 -15.00 -20.38
CA ASN A 168 5.99 -15.16 -19.79
C ASN A 168 4.92 -15.38 -20.88
N LEU A 169 5.33 -15.96 -22.00
CA LEU A 169 4.46 -16.52 -23.03
C LEU A 169 4.64 -18.05 -23.02
N TYR A 170 3.55 -18.76 -23.25
CA TYR A 170 3.52 -20.22 -23.19
C TYR A 170 2.78 -20.82 -24.38
N TRP A 171 3.13 -22.05 -24.72
CA TRP A 171 2.41 -22.89 -25.68
C TRP A 171 1.45 -23.81 -24.92
N MET A 172 0.14 -23.60 -25.06
CA MET A 172 -0.85 -24.40 -24.32
C MET A 172 -0.90 -25.85 -24.78
N ASP A 173 -0.72 -26.09 -26.08
CA ASP A 173 -0.71 -27.40 -26.70
C ASP A 173 0.71 -27.92 -26.96
N GLU A 174 0.83 -29.23 -27.16
CA GLU A 174 2.10 -29.91 -27.43
C GLU A 174 2.67 -29.62 -28.83
N HIS A 175 1.84 -29.16 -29.76
CA HIS A 175 2.23 -28.86 -31.14
C HIS A 175 2.71 -27.43 -31.31
N CYS A 176 2.70 -26.62 -30.24
CA CYS A 176 3.09 -25.22 -30.23
C CYS A 176 2.29 -24.38 -31.25
N GLU A 177 0.96 -24.56 -31.29
CA GLU A 177 0.07 -23.79 -32.18
C GLU A 177 -0.72 -22.69 -31.45
N GLN A 178 -0.94 -22.84 -30.14
CA GLN A 178 -1.71 -21.94 -29.29
C GLN A 178 -0.80 -21.23 -28.30
N MET A 179 -0.43 -19.99 -28.64
CA MET A 179 0.36 -19.13 -27.76
C MET A 179 -0.58 -18.40 -26.79
N VAL A 180 -0.23 -18.38 -25.51
CA VAL A 180 -0.98 -17.68 -24.48
C VAL A 180 -0.10 -16.77 -23.64
N LEU A 181 -0.72 -15.71 -23.13
CA LEU A 181 -0.18 -14.86 -22.08
C LEU A 181 -0.12 -15.64 -20.76
N GLY A 182 1.00 -15.51 -20.05
CA GLY A 182 1.28 -16.19 -18.78
C GLY A 182 0.68 -15.52 -17.55
N ASP A 183 1.36 -15.69 -16.41
CA ASP A 183 0.90 -15.12 -15.15
C ASP A 183 0.97 -13.59 -15.16
N CYS A 184 -0.04 -12.94 -14.59
CA CYS A 184 -0.06 -11.50 -14.40
C CYS A 184 -0.49 -11.07 -13.01
N VAL A 185 -0.53 -11.99 -12.03
CA VAL A 185 -1.21 -11.78 -10.74
C VAL A 185 -0.37 -12.09 -9.51
N THR A 186 0.75 -12.82 -9.64
CA THR A 186 1.55 -13.23 -8.47
C THR A 186 2.42 -12.11 -7.89
N ALA A 187 2.53 -10.97 -8.58
CA ALA A 187 3.32 -9.81 -8.17
C ALA A 187 2.61 -8.51 -8.56
N PRO A 188 3.08 -7.35 -8.06
CA PRO A 188 2.55 -6.05 -8.50
C PRO A 188 2.70 -5.86 -10.01
N PRO A 189 1.81 -5.08 -10.64
CA PRO A 189 1.88 -4.80 -12.07
C PRO A 189 3.28 -4.33 -12.49
N ALA A 190 3.83 -4.96 -13.54
CA ALA A 190 5.16 -4.68 -14.09
C ALA A 190 6.35 -4.84 -13.13
N TYR A 191 6.18 -5.38 -11.92
CA TYR A 191 7.29 -5.52 -10.96
C TYR A 191 8.41 -6.41 -11.52
N ASP A 192 8.05 -7.57 -12.06
CA ASP A 192 8.98 -8.53 -12.67
C ASP A 192 9.32 -8.19 -14.14
N GLN A 193 8.81 -7.08 -14.66
CA GLN A 193 9.01 -6.75 -16.06
C GLN A 193 10.38 -6.07 -16.29
N PRO A 194 11.20 -6.55 -17.22
CA PRO A 194 12.44 -5.85 -17.56
C PRO A 194 12.16 -4.52 -18.28
N VAL A 195 12.99 -3.52 -18.05
CA VAL A 195 12.81 -2.13 -18.55
C VAL A 195 12.71 -2.05 -20.08
N MET A 196 13.26 -3.04 -20.80
CA MET A 196 13.11 -3.12 -22.25
C MET A 196 11.65 -3.16 -22.69
N PHE A 197 10.79 -3.85 -21.94
CA PHE A 197 9.37 -4.05 -22.22
C PHE A 197 8.48 -2.92 -21.69
N GLU A 198 9.06 -1.90 -21.06
CA GLU A 198 8.33 -0.75 -20.53
C GLU A 198 8.62 0.49 -21.38
N SER A 199 7.64 1.40 -21.45
CA SER A 199 7.83 2.74 -22.03
C SER A 199 8.89 3.54 -21.25
N ILE A 200 9.31 4.67 -21.78
CA ILE A 200 10.38 5.48 -21.17
C ILE A 200 9.99 5.90 -19.75
N GLU A 201 8.78 6.44 -19.57
CA GLU A 201 8.25 6.98 -18.33
C GLU A 201 8.11 5.90 -17.26
N VAL A 202 7.57 4.74 -17.63
CA VAL A 202 7.41 3.60 -16.73
C VAL A 202 8.77 2.97 -16.40
N GLY A 203 9.66 2.87 -17.39
CA GLY A 203 11.00 2.34 -17.24
C GLY A 203 11.89 3.18 -16.31
N MET A 204 11.63 4.48 -16.18
CA MET A 204 12.29 5.38 -15.22
C MET A 204 11.87 5.13 -13.76
N CYS A 205 10.75 4.44 -13.51
CA CYS A 205 10.26 4.20 -12.16
C CYS A 205 10.99 3.04 -11.48
N LEU A 206 11.00 3.04 -10.15
CA LEU A 206 11.33 1.83 -9.38
C LEU A 206 10.36 0.70 -9.78
N PRO A 207 10.77 -0.58 -9.80
CA PRO A 207 9.90 -1.68 -10.26
C PRO A 207 8.53 -1.74 -9.58
N ALA A 208 8.48 -1.55 -8.25
CA ALA A 208 7.22 -1.51 -7.50
C ALA A 208 6.43 -0.19 -7.67
N ALA A 209 7.05 0.85 -8.23
CA ALA A 209 6.48 2.19 -8.36
C ALA A 209 5.95 2.50 -9.78
N ARG A 210 5.83 1.48 -10.63
CA ARG A 210 5.29 1.59 -12.00
C ARG A 210 3.77 1.73 -12.06
N GLY A 211 3.08 1.41 -10.97
CA GLY A 211 1.61 1.50 -10.87
C GLY A 211 0.88 0.51 -11.77
N SER A 212 -0.46 0.60 -11.73
CA SER A 212 -1.35 -0.28 -12.48
C SER A 212 -1.09 -0.31 -13.99
N GLY A 213 -0.57 0.79 -14.54
CA GLY A 213 -0.38 0.98 -15.97
C GLY A 213 -1.67 0.94 -16.76
N SER A 214 -1.53 0.85 -18.07
CA SER A 214 -2.60 0.95 -19.06
C SER A 214 -2.46 -0.14 -20.12
N TYR A 215 -3.50 -0.30 -20.95
CA TYR A 215 -3.46 -1.21 -22.10
C TYR A 215 -2.40 -0.80 -23.13
N ALA A 216 -2.06 0.49 -23.18
CA ALA A 216 -1.01 1.00 -24.06
C ALA A 216 0.39 0.49 -23.64
N ASP A 217 0.59 0.16 -22.37
CA ASP A 217 1.83 -0.45 -21.90
C ASP A 217 1.93 -1.93 -22.30
N ASP A 218 0.80 -2.65 -22.30
CA ASP A 218 0.73 -4.02 -22.79
C ASP A 218 1.00 -4.12 -24.29
N LEU A 219 0.47 -3.15 -25.06
CA LEU A 219 0.73 -3.05 -26.50
C LEU A 219 2.21 -2.75 -26.80
N TYR A 220 2.83 -1.87 -26.02
CA TYR A 220 4.27 -1.63 -26.11
C TYR A 220 5.05 -2.91 -25.82
N ALA A 221 4.75 -3.59 -24.71
CA ALA A 221 5.41 -4.82 -24.29
C ALA A 221 5.21 -5.97 -25.31
N LEU A 222 4.03 -6.03 -25.95
CA LEU A 222 3.76 -6.93 -27.07
C LEU A 222 4.66 -6.62 -28.27
N GLY A 223 4.81 -5.34 -28.64
CA GLY A 223 5.71 -4.93 -29.72
C GLY A 223 7.15 -5.39 -29.51
N VAL A 224 7.68 -5.19 -28.30
CA VAL A 224 9.03 -5.65 -27.92
C VAL A 224 9.11 -7.18 -28.00
N SER A 225 8.09 -7.87 -27.50
CA SER A 225 8.02 -9.34 -27.53
C SER A 225 8.02 -9.88 -28.96
N MET A 226 7.22 -9.30 -29.85
CA MET A 226 7.15 -9.72 -31.25
C MET A 226 8.46 -9.47 -32.00
N LEU A 227 9.16 -8.37 -31.72
CA LEU A 227 10.50 -8.13 -32.24
C LEU A 227 11.48 -9.22 -31.79
N MET A 228 11.52 -9.53 -30.49
CA MET A 228 12.41 -10.56 -29.96
C MET A 228 12.11 -11.94 -30.54
N LEU A 229 10.84 -12.31 -30.67
CA LEU A 229 10.43 -13.57 -31.31
C LEU A 229 10.81 -13.62 -32.80
N LYS A 230 10.69 -12.48 -33.51
CA LYS A 230 11.11 -12.39 -34.91
C LYS A 230 12.62 -12.51 -35.10
N LEU A 231 13.40 -12.03 -34.15
CA LEU A 231 14.86 -12.11 -34.17
C LEU A 231 15.41 -13.41 -33.55
N GLY A 232 14.60 -14.11 -32.76
CA GLY A 232 15.01 -15.28 -31.98
C GLY A 232 15.95 -14.95 -30.81
N ARG A 233 16.16 -13.67 -30.48
CA ARG A 233 17.15 -13.22 -29.48
C ARG A 233 16.77 -11.88 -28.87
N ASN A 234 17.40 -11.53 -27.76
CA ASN A 234 17.36 -10.17 -27.20
C ASN A 234 18.33 -9.24 -27.97
N PRO A 235 17.85 -8.23 -28.72
CA PRO A 235 18.71 -7.36 -29.53
C PRO A 235 19.60 -6.43 -28.71
N LEU A 236 19.27 -6.15 -27.44
CA LEU A 236 20.02 -5.23 -26.56
C LEU A 236 20.51 -5.94 -25.29
N LYS A 237 20.82 -7.24 -25.35
CA LYS A 237 21.27 -8.06 -24.22
C LYS A 237 22.44 -7.47 -23.42
N SER A 238 23.31 -6.71 -24.08
CA SER A 238 24.50 -6.10 -23.46
C SER A 238 24.26 -4.73 -22.81
N LEU A 239 23.05 -4.18 -22.90
CA LEU A 239 22.75 -2.86 -22.33
C LEU A 239 22.08 -3.00 -20.96
N ASP A 240 22.68 -2.36 -19.97
CA ASP A 240 22.06 -2.14 -18.68
C ASP A 240 20.89 -1.13 -18.78
N THR A 241 20.10 -1.04 -17.70
CA THR A 241 18.90 -0.20 -17.61
C THR A 241 19.14 1.27 -17.94
N GLU A 242 20.19 1.89 -17.41
CA GLU A 242 20.44 3.32 -17.63
C GLU A 242 20.83 3.63 -19.10
N PRO A 243 21.83 2.95 -19.71
CA PRO A 243 22.12 3.11 -21.14
C PRO A 243 20.92 2.83 -22.04
N LEU A 244 20.09 1.85 -21.67
CA LEU A 244 18.86 1.52 -22.40
C LEU A 244 17.86 2.68 -22.36
N LEU A 245 17.54 3.22 -21.19
CA LEU A 245 16.63 4.36 -21.04
C LEU A 245 17.16 5.61 -21.75
N ARG A 246 18.44 5.91 -21.57
CA ARG A 246 19.09 7.02 -22.28
C ARG A 246 19.01 6.84 -23.79
N GLY A 247 19.24 5.61 -24.28
CA GLY A 247 19.07 5.25 -25.68
C GLY A 247 17.65 5.48 -26.20
N LYS A 248 16.63 5.12 -25.41
CA LYS A 248 15.22 5.31 -25.77
C LYS A 248 14.88 6.79 -25.85
N ILE A 249 15.33 7.60 -24.88
CA ILE A 249 15.15 9.06 -24.87
C ILE A 249 15.81 9.71 -26.10
N LEU A 250 17.03 9.28 -26.45
CA LEU A 250 17.81 9.91 -27.53
C LEU A 250 17.36 9.52 -28.94
N LYS A 251 17.02 8.24 -29.16
CA LYS A 251 16.77 7.67 -30.49
C LYS A 251 15.29 7.37 -30.75
N GLY A 252 14.48 7.34 -29.70
CA GLY A 252 13.15 6.72 -29.69
C GLY A 252 13.22 5.20 -29.48
N SER A 253 12.19 4.65 -28.84
CA SER A 253 12.10 3.22 -28.51
C SER A 253 12.21 2.33 -29.74
N TYR A 254 11.40 2.59 -30.77
CA TYR A 254 11.43 1.81 -32.02
C TYR A 254 12.83 1.77 -32.63
N SER A 255 13.45 2.94 -32.83
CA SER A 255 14.75 3.04 -33.51
C SER A 255 15.87 2.37 -32.71
N LEU A 256 15.84 2.45 -31.38
CA LEU A 256 16.81 1.79 -30.53
C LEU A 256 16.65 0.26 -30.56
N LEU A 257 15.42 -0.22 -30.40
CA LEU A 257 15.12 -1.65 -30.27
C LEU A 257 15.36 -2.40 -31.58
N VAL A 258 14.92 -1.83 -32.71
CA VAL A 258 15.11 -2.43 -34.04
C VAL A 258 16.56 -2.26 -34.52
N GLY A 259 17.20 -1.12 -34.23
CA GLY A 259 18.56 -0.86 -34.70
C GLY A 259 18.68 -0.97 -36.22
N ASP A 260 19.68 -1.73 -36.68
CA ASP A 260 19.97 -1.95 -38.10
C ASP A 260 19.31 -3.22 -38.67
N GLU A 261 18.41 -3.86 -37.92
CA GLU A 261 17.75 -5.09 -38.34
C GLU A 261 16.83 -4.88 -39.54
N ARG A 262 16.89 -5.80 -40.51
CA ARG A 262 16.06 -5.76 -41.72
C ARG A 262 14.75 -6.51 -41.49
N LEU A 263 13.66 -5.75 -41.38
CA LEU A 263 12.33 -6.30 -41.12
C LEU A 263 11.41 -6.20 -42.35
N PRO A 264 10.48 -7.16 -42.53
CA PRO A 264 9.41 -7.04 -43.53
C PRO A 264 8.52 -5.82 -43.28
N LEU A 265 7.90 -5.28 -44.33
CA LEU A 265 7.07 -4.07 -44.25
C LEU A 265 5.90 -4.20 -43.26
N SER A 266 5.28 -5.38 -43.18
CA SER A 266 4.23 -5.70 -42.21
C SER A 266 4.71 -5.54 -40.77
N MET A 267 5.89 -6.07 -40.45
CA MET A 267 6.52 -5.97 -39.14
C MET A 267 6.95 -4.53 -38.83
N ILE A 268 7.44 -3.78 -39.82
CA ILE A 268 7.79 -2.36 -39.64
C ILE A 268 6.54 -1.56 -39.26
N GLU A 269 5.42 -1.75 -39.95
CA GLU A 269 4.15 -1.08 -39.65
C GLU A 269 3.67 -1.41 -38.24
N LEU A 270 3.62 -2.70 -37.90
CA LEU A 270 3.22 -3.19 -36.57
C LEU A 270 4.08 -2.59 -35.47
N LEU A 271 5.41 -2.70 -35.58
CA LEU A 271 6.33 -2.28 -34.53
C LEU A 271 6.37 -0.77 -34.38
N ARG A 272 6.23 0.02 -35.46
CA ARG A 272 6.11 1.48 -35.35
C ARG A 272 4.85 1.90 -34.60
N GLY A 273 3.74 1.19 -34.83
CA GLY A 273 2.48 1.42 -34.14
C GLY A 273 2.56 1.12 -32.64
N LEU A 274 3.08 -0.07 -32.30
CA LEU A 274 3.14 -0.55 -30.92
C LEU A 274 4.25 0.13 -30.09
N LEU A 275 5.39 0.47 -30.70
CA LEU A 275 6.56 1.05 -30.02
C LEU A 275 6.63 2.57 -30.15
N CYS A 276 5.51 3.24 -30.44
CA CYS A 276 5.44 4.70 -30.43
C CYS A 276 5.58 5.22 -28.99
N ASP A 277 6.53 6.12 -28.75
CA ASP A 277 6.79 6.65 -27.41
C ASP A 277 5.67 7.58 -26.94
N ASP A 278 5.03 8.33 -27.84
CA ASP A 278 3.86 9.16 -27.54
C ASP A 278 2.64 8.27 -27.26
N PRO A 279 2.12 8.23 -26.02
CA PRO A 279 0.99 7.36 -25.66
C PRO A 279 -0.29 7.69 -26.42
N HIS A 280 -0.48 8.92 -26.89
CA HIS A 280 -1.69 9.34 -27.62
C HIS A 280 -1.68 8.90 -29.08
N GLU A 281 -0.49 8.69 -29.65
CA GLU A 281 -0.31 8.21 -31.02
C GLU A 281 -0.03 6.70 -31.10
N ARG A 282 0.34 6.07 -29.98
CA ARG A 282 0.53 4.63 -29.89
C ARG A 282 -0.77 3.92 -30.26
N TRP A 283 -0.63 2.84 -31.03
CA TRP A 283 -1.77 2.02 -31.40
C TRP A 283 -2.56 1.57 -30.18
N SER A 284 -3.88 1.62 -30.31
CA SER A 284 -4.83 0.99 -29.40
C SER A 284 -5.07 -0.47 -29.81
N VAL A 285 -5.80 -1.22 -28.99
CA VAL A 285 -6.25 -2.58 -29.33
C VAL A 285 -7.10 -2.59 -30.61
N ASN A 286 -7.89 -1.53 -30.84
CA ASN A 286 -8.71 -1.40 -32.04
C ASN A 286 -7.84 -1.24 -33.30
N ASP A 287 -6.76 -0.45 -33.22
CA ASP A 287 -5.82 -0.27 -34.31
C ASP A 287 -5.13 -1.61 -34.63
N LEU A 288 -4.74 -2.34 -33.59
CA LEU A 288 -4.15 -3.67 -33.73
C LEU A 288 -5.11 -4.65 -34.40
N GLU A 289 -6.40 -4.64 -34.03
CA GLU A 289 -7.45 -5.46 -34.64
C GLU A 289 -7.67 -5.12 -36.12
N LEU A 290 -7.72 -3.83 -36.46
CA LEU A 290 -7.81 -3.39 -37.85
C LEU A 290 -6.62 -3.89 -38.68
N TRP A 291 -5.41 -3.77 -38.13
CA TRP A 291 -4.18 -4.23 -38.79
C TRP A 291 -4.14 -5.75 -38.94
N ALA A 292 -4.51 -6.51 -37.90
CA ALA A 292 -4.56 -7.97 -37.94
C ALA A 292 -5.53 -8.49 -39.03
N ASN A 293 -6.61 -7.74 -39.29
CA ASN A 293 -7.57 -8.00 -40.36
C ASN A 293 -7.11 -7.52 -41.76
N GLY A 294 -5.86 -7.05 -41.90
CA GLY A 294 -5.24 -6.69 -43.17
C GLY A 294 -5.41 -5.23 -43.60
N ARG A 295 -5.98 -4.37 -42.75
CA ARG A 295 -6.08 -2.93 -43.03
C ARG A 295 -4.73 -2.25 -42.79
N ARG A 296 -4.26 -1.46 -43.75
CA ARG A 296 -3.12 -0.57 -43.55
C ARG A 296 -3.53 0.65 -42.76
N LEU A 297 -2.71 1.05 -41.79
CA LEU A 297 -2.92 2.24 -40.99
C LEU A 297 -2.00 3.38 -41.46
N SER A 298 -2.37 4.60 -41.11
CA SER A 298 -1.58 5.78 -41.47
C SER A 298 -0.19 5.71 -40.83
N PRO A 299 0.89 5.97 -41.60
CA PRO A 299 2.23 5.96 -41.03
C PRO A 299 2.39 7.01 -39.93
N LEU A 300 2.85 6.57 -38.75
CA LEU A 300 3.25 7.46 -37.67
C LEU A 300 4.57 8.16 -38.04
N GLN A 301 4.63 9.48 -37.82
CA GLN A 301 5.85 10.26 -38.00
C GLN A 301 6.43 10.59 -36.62
N PRO A 302 7.71 10.27 -36.36
CA PRO A 302 8.30 10.57 -35.05
C PRO A 302 8.39 12.09 -34.85
N LYS A 303 7.76 12.59 -33.77
CA LYS A 303 7.95 13.97 -33.33
C LYS A 303 9.40 14.14 -32.86
N GLN A 304 10.14 15.04 -33.51
CA GLN A 304 11.48 15.37 -33.07
C GLN A 304 11.41 16.42 -31.95
N GLU A 305 12.04 16.11 -30.81
CA GLU A 305 12.23 17.10 -29.75
C GLU A 305 13.09 18.27 -30.23
N LYS A 306 12.83 19.47 -29.70
CA LYS A 306 13.69 20.63 -29.92
C LYS A 306 15.08 20.38 -29.33
N ARG A 307 16.11 20.64 -30.14
CA ARG A 307 17.52 20.44 -29.76
C ARG A 307 18.23 21.79 -29.71
N ALA A 308 19.03 22.01 -28.67
CA ALA A 308 19.92 23.15 -28.58
C ALA A 308 21.09 22.98 -29.54
N VAL A 309 21.52 24.10 -30.16
CA VAL A 309 22.73 24.13 -31.00
C VAL A 309 23.99 23.94 -30.15
N ARG A 310 24.01 24.51 -28.94
CA ARG A 310 25.05 24.31 -27.95
C ARG A 310 24.49 23.55 -26.76
N GLY A 311 25.05 22.36 -26.51
CA GLY A 311 24.65 21.51 -25.40
C GLY A 311 24.89 22.16 -24.04
N PHE A 312 24.12 21.70 -23.05
CA PHE A 312 24.30 22.03 -21.66
C PHE A 312 25.32 21.07 -21.04
N ALA A 313 26.44 21.59 -20.54
CA ALA A 313 27.45 20.78 -19.86
C ALA A 313 26.99 20.46 -18.42
N PHE A 314 26.84 19.19 -18.10
CA PHE A 314 26.46 18.72 -16.77
C PHE A 314 27.13 17.38 -16.45
N ALA A 315 27.66 17.23 -15.23
CA ALA A 315 28.28 16.00 -14.73
C ALA A 315 29.31 15.35 -15.69
N GLY A 316 30.05 16.17 -16.47
CA GLY A 316 31.09 15.69 -17.40
C GLY A 316 30.59 15.28 -18.80
N ALA A 317 29.31 15.51 -19.11
CA ALA A 317 28.73 15.28 -20.44
C ALA A 317 27.97 16.51 -20.94
N GLU A 318 27.72 16.58 -22.26
CA GLU A 318 26.89 17.63 -22.87
C GLU A 318 25.52 17.06 -23.28
N TYR A 319 24.46 17.83 -22.99
CA TYR A 319 23.07 17.46 -23.22
C TYR A 319 22.39 18.46 -24.15
N ASN A 320 21.69 17.97 -25.18
CA ASN A 320 21.14 18.84 -26.21
C ASN A 320 19.61 19.00 -26.14
N THR A 321 18.90 18.19 -25.34
CA THR A 321 17.45 18.31 -25.12
C THR A 321 17.15 18.45 -23.63
N CYS A 322 16.00 19.07 -23.32
CA CYS A 322 15.54 19.21 -21.93
C CYS A 322 15.34 17.84 -21.27
N ARG A 323 14.77 16.88 -22.01
CA ARG A 323 14.47 15.54 -21.51
C ARG A 323 15.72 14.75 -21.13
N GLU A 324 16.74 14.78 -21.98
CA GLU A 324 18.02 14.12 -21.71
C GLU A 324 18.70 14.74 -20.46
N LEU A 325 18.71 16.08 -20.38
CA LEU A 325 19.27 16.79 -19.24
C LEU A 325 18.52 16.48 -17.94
N ALA A 326 17.18 16.46 -17.97
CA ALA A 326 16.35 16.14 -16.81
C ALA A 326 16.60 14.73 -16.30
N PHE A 327 16.72 13.75 -17.20
CA PHE A 327 17.06 12.39 -16.82
C PHE A 327 18.44 12.33 -16.16
N ALA A 328 19.46 12.95 -16.76
CA ALA A 328 20.81 12.98 -16.19
C ALA A 328 20.89 13.69 -14.83
N MET A 329 20.18 14.82 -14.66
CA MET A 329 20.07 15.54 -13.39
C MET A 329 19.36 14.70 -12.33
N SER A 330 18.33 13.93 -12.69
CA SER A 330 17.63 13.05 -11.75
C SER A 330 18.53 11.93 -11.21
N MET A 331 19.44 11.40 -12.03
CA MET A 331 20.44 10.41 -11.60
C MET A 331 21.59 11.03 -10.79
N ASN A 332 21.75 12.36 -10.84
CA ASN A 332 22.79 13.12 -10.15
C ASN A 332 22.18 14.22 -9.27
N TRP A 333 21.22 13.85 -8.42
CA TRP A 333 20.40 14.77 -7.62
C TRP A 333 21.23 15.85 -6.90
N ASP A 334 22.31 15.45 -6.22
CA ASP A 334 23.16 16.37 -5.44
C ASP A 334 23.85 17.44 -6.29
N LYS A 335 24.06 17.16 -7.58
CA LYS A 335 24.67 18.10 -8.53
C LYS A 335 23.65 18.95 -9.27
N ALA A 336 22.37 18.54 -9.28
CA ALA A 336 21.32 19.17 -10.06
C ALA A 336 20.96 20.58 -9.57
N LEU A 337 21.15 20.86 -8.27
CA LEU A 337 20.78 22.15 -7.68
C LEU A 337 21.67 23.31 -8.17
N ALA A 338 22.98 23.12 -8.28
CA ALA A 338 23.91 24.21 -8.55
C ALA A 338 23.60 24.96 -9.88
N PRO A 339 23.38 24.26 -11.01
CA PRO A 339 23.02 24.93 -12.27
C PRO A 339 21.64 25.61 -12.27
N MET A 340 20.75 25.23 -11.36
CA MET A 340 19.44 25.88 -11.17
C MET A 340 19.59 27.19 -10.38
N MET A 341 20.55 27.23 -9.45
CA MET A 341 20.78 28.38 -8.56
C MET A 341 21.65 29.47 -9.18
N ASP A 342 22.60 29.12 -10.05
CA ASP A 342 23.50 30.07 -10.71
C ASP A 342 22.90 30.73 -11.97
N GLY A 343 21.69 30.32 -12.36
CA GLY A 343 20.96 30.85 -13.52
C GLY A 343 21.43 30.34 -14.88
N SER A 344 22.42 29.44 -14.92
CA SER A 344 22.91 28.84 -16.17
C SER A 344 21.83 28.05 -16.90
N LEU A 345 21.00 27.29 -16.16
CA LEU A 345 19.88 26.54 -16.73
C LEU A 345 18.85 27.46 -17.38
N GLU A 346 18.43 28.54 -16.70
CA GLU A 346 17.46 29.51 -17.24
C GLU A 346 17.99 30.13 -18.55
N LEU A 347 19.26 30.54 -18.55
CA LEU A 347 19.89 31.14 -19.72
C LEU A 347 19.94 30.17 -20.90
N TRP A 348 20.25 28.90 -20.65
CA TRP A 348 20.27 27.86 -21.68
C TRP A 348 18.88 27.55 -22.22
N LEU A 349 17.85 27.51 -21.37
CA LEU A 349 16.46 27.35 -21.82
C LEU A 349 16.04 28.50 -22.73
N ARG A 350 16.43 29.73 -22.39
CA ARG A 350 16.06 30.94 -23.14
C ARG A 350 16.81 31.10 -24.46
N ARG A 351 18.11 30.78 -24.50
CA ARG A 351 18.99 31.04 -25.66
C ARG A 351 19.45 29.80 -26.41
N GLY A 352 19.57 28.66 -25.73
CA GLY A 352 19.99 27.40 -26.33
C GLY A 352 18.82 26.62 -26.91
N ILE A 353 17.79 26.37 -26.08
CA ILE A 353 16.56 25.69 -26.49
C ILE A 353 15.54 26.64 -27.15
N GLU A 354 15.68 27.95 -26.90
CA GLU A 354 14.77 29.00 -27.38
C GLU A 354 13.32 28.84 -26.89
N ASN A 355 13.13 28.32 -25.67
CA ASN A 355 11.84 28.19 -25.02
C ASN A 355 11.68 29.23 -23.90
N LYS A 356 11.09 30.38 -24.23
CA LYS A 356 10.91 31.50 -23.29
C LYS A 356 9.94 31.17 -22.16
N GLU A 357 8.85 30.47 -22.45
CA GLU A 357 7.83 30.10 -21.45
C GLU A 357 8.43 29.17 -20.38
N LEU A 358 9.18 28.15 -20.81
CA LEU A 358 9.88 27.25 -19.90
C LEU A 358 10.96 27.97 -19.08
N ALA A 359 11.70 28.91 -19.69
CA ALA A 359 12.67 29.72 -18.98
C ALA A 359 12.00 30.63 -17.92
N ASP A 360 10.85 31.22 -18.23
CA ASP A 360 10.10 32.06 -17.28
C ASP A 360 9.53 31.23 -16.11
N ALA A 361 9.02 30.03 -16.39
CA ALA A 361 8.58 29.07 -15.38
C ALA A 361 9.73 28.62 -14.46
N ALA A 362 10.91 28.33 -15.04
CA ALA A 362 12.11 28.03 -14.27
C ALA A 362 12.50 29.23 -13.37
N SER A 363 12.52 30.45 -13.92
CA SER A 363 12.82 31.66 -13.15
C SER A 363 11.86 31.87 -11.98
N ALA A 364 10.56 31.60 -12.17
CA ALA A 364 9.54 31.68 -11.13
C ALA A 364 9.78 30.64 -10.02
N ALA A 365 10.07 29.40 -10.38
CA ALA A 365 10.38 28.33 -9.41
C ALA A 365 11.64 28.66 -8.59
N PHE A 366 12.69 29.18 -9.21
CA PHE A 366 13.90 29.64 -8.51
C PHE A 366 13.59 30.77 -7.51
N LYS A 367 12.81 31.77 -7.92
CA LYS A 367 12.43 32.89 -7.04
C LYS A 367 11.64 32.42 -5.82
N ALA A 368 10.71 31.48 -6.00
CA ALA A 368 9.93 30.90 -4.92
C ALA A 368 10.83 30.18 -3.90
N ALA A 369 11.80 29.38 -4.37
CA ALA A 369 12.74 28.69 -3.49
C ALA A 369 13.64 29.66 -2.70
N LYS A 370 14.09 30.74 -3.32
CA LYS A 370 14.93 31.77 -2.69
C LYS A 370 14.21 32.57 -1.59
N GLN A 371 12.88 32.66 -1.67
CA GLN A 371 12.06 33.36 -0.67
C GLN A 371 11.75 32.52 0.56
N ALA A 372 12.13 31.24 0.58
CA ALA A 372 11.88 30.36 1.72
C ALA A 372 12.64 30.82 2.99
N PRO A 373 12.04 30.66 4.19
CA PRO A 373 12.73 30.89 5.45
C PRO A 373 13.99 30.03 5.59
N ALA A 374 14.99 30.52 6.34
CA ALA A 374 16.25 29.78 6.54
C ALA A 374 16.07 28.40 7.17
N SER A 375 15.03 28.19 7.98
CA SER A 375 14.68 26.88 8.56
C SER A 375 14.28 25.84 7.52
N ASP A 376 13.72 26.30 6.39
CA ASP A 376 13.08 25.46 5.38
C ASP A 376 13.87 25.47 4.06
N LEU A 377 15.02 26.15 4.03
CA LEU A 377 15.81 26.35 2.81
C LEU A 377 16.15 25.03 2.12
N LYS A 378 16.61 24.03 2.87
CA LYS A 378 16.96 22.73 2.29
C LYS A 378 15.75 22.03 1.68
N GLN A 379 14.58 22.18 2.30
CA GLN A 379 13.34 21.65 1.76
C GLN A 379 12.92 22.38 0.48
N ALA A 380 13.04 23.71 0.46
CA ALA A 380 12.76 24.51 -0.73
C ALA A 380 13.70 24.16 -1.89
N GLU A 381 14.98 23.89 -1.62
CA GLU A 381 15.95 23.41 -2.62
C GLU A 381 15.57 22.05 -3.21
N ASP A 382 15.19 21.07 -2.37
CA ASP A 382 14.75 19.75 -2.85
C ASP A 382 13.49 19.87 -3.74
N LEU A 383 12.56 20.76 -3.36
CA LEU A 383 11.34 21.03 -4.14
C LEU A 383 11.62 21.80 -5.43
N LEU A 384 12.63 22.69 -5.43
CA LEU A 384 13.11 23.36 -6.63
C LEU A 384 13.62 22.33 -7.65
N VAL A 385 14.49 21.42 -7.22
CA VAL A 385 15.01 20.36 -8.10
C VAL A 385 13.86 19.55 -8.67
N THR A 386 12.92 19.11 -7.83
CA THR A 386 11.73 18.37 -8.26
C THR A 386 10.94 19.10 -9.35
N ARG A 387 10.56 20.36 -9.08
CA ARG A 387 9.77 21.18 -10.00
C ARG A 387 10.51 21.42 -11.31
N MET A 388 11.81 21.70 -11.25
CA MET A 388 12.63 21.89 -12.44
C MET A 388 12.70 20.63 -13.30
N LEU A 389 12.95 19.47 -12.70
CA LEU A 389 12.98 18.21 -13.45
C LEU A 389 11.66 17.92 -14.16
N LEU A 390 10.53 18.19 -13.50
CA LEU A 390 9.20 17.99 -14.06
C LEU A 390 8.81 19.04 -15.11
N LEU A 391 9.35 20.26 -15.03
CA LEU A 391 9.20 21.27 -16.08
C LEU A 391 10.02 20.92 -17.33
N LEU A 392 11.23 20.38 -17.14
CA LEU A 392 12.11 19.98 -18.25
C LEU A 392 11.64 18.71 -18.97
N ASP A 393 11.03 17.78 -18.24
CA ASP A 393 10.46 16.54 -18.75
C ASP A 393 9.03 16.37 -18.22
N PRO A 394 8.03 17.02 -18.86
CA PRO A 394 6.64 16.98 -18.41
C PRO A 394 5.98 15.61 -18.52
N MET A 395 6.60 14.61 -19.14
CA MET A 395 6.09 13.23 -19.18
C MET A 395 6.73 12.35 -18.10
N ALA A 396 7.80 12.81 -17.45
CA ALA A 396 8.47 12.06 -16.39
C ALA A 396 7.50 11.60 -15.29
N PRO A 397 7.81 10.48 -14.61
CA PRO A 397 7.17 10.12 -13.34
C PRO A 397 7.47 11.16 -12.26
N ILE A 398 6.82 11.04 -11.10
CA ILE A 398 7.15 11.81 -9.89
C ILE A 398 8.62 11.53 -9.55
N ARG A 399 9.43 12.58 -9.41
CA ARG A 399 10.86 12.49 -9.07
C ARG A 399 11.15 13.26 -7.79
N TYR A 400 11.68 12.60 -6.78
CA TYR A 400 12.05 13.22 -5.52
C TYR A 400 13.19 12.47 -4.82
N LYS A 401 14.39 13.05 -4.80
CA LYS A 401 15.61 12.37 -4.34
C LYS A 401 15.79 11.05 -5.11
N SER A 402 15.81 9.91 -4.41
CA SER A 402 15.88 8.58 -5.02
C SER A 402 14.53 7.98 -5.42
N LEU A 403 13.41 8.66 -5.14
CA LEU A 403 12.08 8.20 -5.53
C LEU A 403 11.80 8.58 -7.00
N SER A 404 11.44 7.58 -7.79
CA SER A 404 10.88 7.72 -9.13
C SER A 404 9.64 6.83 -9.23
N ALA A 405 8.46 7.44 -9.33
CA ALA A 405 7.19 6.74 -9.19
C ALA A 405 6.08 7.35 -10.06
N LEU A 406 5.24 6.52 -10.67
CA LEU A 406 3.95 6.98 -11.17
C LEU A 406 2.97 7.17 -9.99
N PRO A 407 1.96 8.05 -10.10
CA PRO A 407 1.02 8.31 -9.02
C PRO A 407 0.38 7.04 -8.44
N LEU A 408 -0.14 6.15 -9.30
CA LEU A 408 -0.72 4.87 -8.90
C LEU A 408 0.31 3.79 -8.54
N GLY A 409 1.60 4.08 -8.70
CA GLY A 409 2.71 3.23 -8.24
C GLY A 409 3.11 3.48 -6.79
N PHE A 410 2.65 4.58 -6.19
CA PHE A 410 3.00 4.94 -4.81
C PHE A 410 2.58 3.86 -3.80
N GLY A 411 1.37 3.30 -3.98
CA GLY A 411 0.82 2.26 -3.12
C GLY A 411 1.66 0.98 -3.10
N PRO A 412 1.82 0.28 -4.24
CA PRO A 412 2.58 -0.95 -4.29
C PRO A 412 4.04 -0.76 -3.88
N ALA A 413 4.67 0.38 -4.22
CA ALA A 413 6.02 0.69 -3.77
C ALA A 413 6.14 0.82 -2.26
N LEU A 414 5.18 1.52 -1.62
CA LEU A 414 5.12 1.62 -0.17
C LEU A 414 4.92 0.24 0.48
N ALA A 415 4.04 -0.59 -0.09
CA ALA A 415 3.80 -1.95 0.39
C ALA A 415 5.05 -2.81 0.36
N VAL A 416 5.80 -2.80 -0.74
CA VAL A 416 7.07 -3.54 -0.87
C VAL A 416 8.10 -3.03 0.14
N ILE A 417 8.27 -1.72 0.29
CA ILE A 417 9.25 -1.14 1.24
C ILE A 417 8.93 -1.53 2.68
N MET A 418 7.64 -1.48 3.07
CA MET A 418 7.22 -1.85 4.41
C MET A 418 7.35 -3.36 4.65
N ALA A 419 6.98 -4.19 3.67
CA ALA A 419 7.11 -5.65 3.77
C ALA A 419 8.58 -6.10 3.87
N THR A 420 9.51 -5.44 3.16
CA THR A 420 10.95 -5.70 3.27
C THR A 420 11.62 -5.00 4.45
N LYS A 421 10.86 -4.32 5.32
CA LYS A 421 11.35 -3.56 6.48
C LYS A 421 12.40 -2.48 6.12
N SER A 422 12.30 -1.94 4.90
CA SER A 422 13.12 -0.80 4.45
C SER A 422 12.55 0.52 4.99
N ASP A 423 13.37 1.57 5.04
CA ASP A 423 12.97 2.86 5.63
C ASP A 423 11.92 3.60 4.74
N PRO A 424 10.68 3.79 5.21
CA PRO A 424 9.64 4.44 4.41
C PRO A 424 9.62 5.96 4.56
N LYS A 425 10.57 6.58 5.28
CA LYS A 425 10.60 8.03 5.51
C LYS A 425 10.55 8.86 4.23
N LEU A 426 11.15 8.38 3.14
CA LEU A 426 11.12 9.09 1.86
C LEU A 426 9.69 9.24 1.32
N PHE A 427 8.82 8.24 1.54
CA PHE A 427 7.42 8.28 1.13
C PHE A 427 6.62 9.24 2.03
N ALA A 428 6.85 9.19 3.35
CA ALA A 428 6.25 10.13 4.28
C ALA A 428 6.63 11.59 3.98
N ASP A 429 7.92 11.83 3.71
CA ASP A 429 8.47 13.14 3.33
C ASP A 429 7.85 13.65 2.01
N CYS A 430 7.74 12.77 1.02
CA CYS A 430 7.11 13.06 -0.28
C CYS A 430 5.65 13.51 -0.14
N LEU A 431 4.85 12.81 0.68
CA LEU A 431 3.45 13.14 0.93
C LEU A 431 3.28 14.44 1.71
N LEU A 432 4.01 14.60 2.81
CA LEU A 432 3.90 15.79 3.67
C LEU A 432 4.31 17.07 2.94
N ARG A 433 5.23 16.96 1.97
CA ARG A 433 5.72 18.06 1.13
C ARG A 433 4.92 18.27 -0.17
N GLU A 434 3.84 17.52 -0.39
CA GLU A 434 2.99 17.64 -1.59
C GLU A 434 3.76 17.49 -2.91
N VAL A 435 4.80 16.66 -2.91
CA VAL A 435 5.57 16.37 -4.13
C VAL A 435 4.69 15.84 -5.27
N PRO A 436 3.72 14.93 -5.05
CA PRO A 436 2.79 14.51 -6.10
C PRO A 436 1.98 15.67 -6.70
N HIS A 437 1.64 16.69 -5.91
CA HIS A 437 0.89 17.85 -6.40
C HIS A 437 1.68 18.61 -7.48
N ILE A 438 3.00 18.76 -7.30
CA ILE A 438 3.89 19.38 -8.30
C ILE A 438 3.84 18.62 -9.64
N TRP A 439 3.72 17.30 -9.60
CA TRP A 439 3.58 16.49 -10.82
C TRP A 439 2.28 16.81 -11.57
N PHE A 440 1.16 16.95 -10.85
CA PHE A 440 -0.12 17.32 -11.46
C PHE A 440 -0.11 18.74 -12.04
N GLU A 441 0.50 19.71 -11.34
CA GLU A 441 0.63 21.10 -11.82
C GLU A 441 1.47 21.25 -13.10
N THR A 442 2.38 20.30 -13.34
CA THR A 442 3.35 20.36 -14.45
C THR A 442 2.92 19.54 -15.66
N ARG A 443 1.72 18.95 -15.67
CA ARG A 443 1.21 18.20 -16.83
C ARG A 443 0.90 19.15 -17.98
N PRO A 444 1.28 18.81 -19.24
CA PRO A 444 1.03 19.65 -20.39
C PRO A 444 -0.45 19.68 -20.81
N GLU A 445 -1.19 18.61 -20.52
CA GLU A 445 -2.60 18.45 -20.87
C GLU A 445 -3.44 18.15 -19.62
N TYR A 446 -4.69 18.63 -19.65
CA TYR A 446 -5.64 18.35 -18.60
C TYR A 446 -6.23 16.94 -18.76
N ASP A 447 -6.12 16.13 -17.72
CA ASP A 447 -6.76 14.83 -17.62
C ASP A 447 -7.67 14.81 -16.38
N PRO A 448 -8.99 14.60 -16.53
CA PRO A 448 -9.91 14.48 -15.39
C PRO A 448 -9.49 13.41 -14.37
N SER A 449 -8.88 12.31 -14.81
CA SER A 449 -8.42 11.23 -13.93
C SER A 449 -7.33 11.72 -12.97
N ASN A 450 -6.44 12.61 -13.43
CA ASN A 450 -5.42 13.23 -12.60
C ASN A 450 -6.01 14.07 -11.46
N SER A 451 -7.18 14.71 -11.69
CA SER A 451 -7.84 15.51 -10.64
C SER A 451 -8.33 14.63 -9.48
N GLN A 452 -8.83 13.43 -9.77
CA GLN A 452 -9.26 12.47 -8.75
C GLN A 452 -8.07 11.95 -7.93
N ILE A 453 -6.96 11.63 -8.62
CA ILE A 453 -5.75 11.14 -7.97
C ILE A 453 -5.11 12.25 -7.12
N ASP A 454 -5.09 13.51 -7.57
CA ASP A 454 -4.61 14.65 -6.77
C ASP A 454 -5.45 14.84 -5.49
N SER A 455 -6.77 14.70 -5.57
CA SER A 455 -7.65 14.73 -4.39
C SER A 455 -7.30 13.61 -3.41
N MET A 456 -7.12 12.38 -3.91
CA MET A 456 -6.69 11.25 -3.09
C MET A 456 -5.37 11.58 -2.36
N PHE A 457 -4.37 12.18 -3.03
CA PHE A 457 -3.12 12.56 -2.36
C PHE A 457 -3.29 13.61 -1.25
N LYS A 458 -4.28 14.51 -1.36
CA LYS A 458 -4.61 15.46 -0.27
C LYS A 458 -5.18 14.74 0.94
N ASP A 459 -6.05 13.74 0.73
CA ASP A 459 -6.58 12.91 1.81
C ASP A 459 -5.46 12.10 2.50
N LEU A 460 -4.54 11.53 1.72
CA LEU A 460 -3.38 10.80 2.25
C LEU A 460 -2.47 11.71 3.09
N LYS A 461 -2.26 12.96 2.67
CA LYS A 461 -1.53 13.95 3.49
C LYS A 461 -2.25 14.23 4.80
N ALA A 462 -3.57 14.38 4.79
CA ALA A 462 -4.36 14.59 6.01
C ALA A 462 -4.21 13.41 6.99
N PHE A 463 -4.22 12.17 6.48
CA PHE A 463 -3.96 10.99 7.32
C PHE A 463 -2.54 10.96 7.87
N MET A 464 -1.53 11.40 7.11
CA MET A 464 -0.12 11.45 7.54
C MET A 464 0.15 12.50 8.63
N GLN A 465 -0.63 13.59 8.66
CA GLN A 465 -0.49 14.62 9.69
C GLN A 465 -0.91 14.15 11.08
N GLN A 466 -1.74 13.10 11.15
CA GLN A 466 -2.15 12.47 12.40
C GLN A 466 -1.27 11.25 12.70
N THR A 467 -0.68 11.23 13.90
CA THR A 467 0.23 10.15 14.32
C THR A 467 -0.43 9.10 15.23
N SER A 468 -1.71 9.27 15.52
CA SER A 468 -2.58 8.34 16.27
C SER A 468 -2.74 6.99 15.58
N LEU A 469 -3.14 5.98 16.34
CA LEU A 469 -3.63 4.70 15.83
C LEU A 469 -4.82 4.94 14.89
N GLY A 470 -4.89 4.21 13.77
CA GLY A 470 -5.90 4.41 12.72
C GLY A 470 -5.48 5.41 11.62
N TYR A 471 -4.37 6.10 11.84
CA TYR A 471 -3.83 7.15 10.97
C TYR A 471 -2.33 6.91 10.66
N GLY A 472 -1.69 7.86 9.99
CA GLY A 472 -0.29 7.80 9.63
C GLY A 472 -0.03 6.93 8.40
N LEU A 473 1.20 6.42 8.32
CA LEU A 473 1.67 5.71 7.14
C LEU A 473 0.98 4.36 6.96
N GLU A 474 0.59 3.69 8.05
CA GLU A 474 -0.17 2.44 8.00
C GLU A 474 -1.55 2.67 7.37
N ARG A 475 -2.19 3.81 7.64
CA ARG A 475 -3.46 4.20 6.98
C ARG A 475 -3.26 4.38 5.49
N VAL A 476 -2.26 5.17 5.09
CA VAL A 476 -1.90 5.39 3.69
C VAL A 476 -1.61 4.07 2.96
N LEU A 477 -0.90 3.16 3.61
CA LEU A 477 -0.56 1.84 3.06
C LEU A 477 -1.80 1.06 2.64
N TYR A 478 -2.80 0.95 3.53
CA TYR A 478 -4.01 0.16 3.24
C TYR A 478 -4.97 0.89 2.31
N ASP A 479 -5.04 2.21 2.38
CA ASP A 479 -5.88 3.02 1.48
C ASP A 479 -5.43 2.87 0.02
N LEU A 480 -4.11 2.91 -0.21
CA LEU A 480 -3.53 2.76 -1.55
C LEU A 480 -3.46 1.32 -2.07
N ASN A 481 -3.66 0.31 -1.23
CA ASN A 481 -3.52 -1.10 -1.59
C ASN A 481 -4.70 -1.92 -1.07
N GLU A 482 -5.85 -1.83 -1.73
CA GLU A 482 -7.10 -2.49 -1.33
C GLU A 482 -6.95 -3.99 -0.99
N ALA A 483 -6.16 -4.71 -1.78
CA ALA A 483 -5.96 -6.15 -1.63
C ALA A 483 -4.75 -6.56 -0.75
N LEU A 484 -4.09 -5.60 -0.09
CA LEU A 484 -2.93 -5.91 0.76
C LEU A 484 -3.39 -6.58 2.06
N PRO A 485 -2.83 -7.75 2.43
CA PRO A 485 -3.14 -8.37 3.70
C PRO A 485 -2.62 -7.53 4.87
N CYS A 486 -3.29 -7.63 6.02
CA CYS A 486 -2.89 -6.95 7.24
C CYS A 486 -1.44 -7.31 7.62
N GLN A 487 -0.59 -6.29 7.75
CA GLN A 487 0.83 -6.41 8.07
C GLN A 487 1.10 -6.40 9.58
N SER A 488 0.06 -6.41 10.42
CA SER A 488 0.22 -6.47 11.87
C SER A 488 0.98 -7.75 12.26
N PRO A 489 2.02 -7.66 13.11
CA PRO A 489 2.70 -8.84 13.65
C PRO A 489 1.76 -9.80 14.40
N LEU A 490 0.58 -9.34 14.82
CA LEU A 490 -0.41 -10.14 15.51
C LEU A 490 -1.17 -11.09 14.57
N VAL A 491 -1.21 -10.81 13.27
CA VAL A 491 -1.97 -11.63 12.28
C VAL A 491 -1.20 -11.87 10.97
N ALA A 492 0.06 -11.45 10.88
CA ALA A 492 0.86 -11.57 9.66
C ALA A 492 0.98 -13.01 9.13
N ASP A 493 1.01 -14.00 10.03
CA ASP A 493 1.07 -15.42 9.67
C ASP A 493 -0.26 -15.97 9.13
N SER A 494 -1.36 -15.22 9.28
CA SER A 494 -2.72 -15.61 8.90
C SER A 494 -3.20 -14.98 7.58
N PHE A 495 -2.36 -14.18 6.91
CA PHE A 495 -2.64 -13.54 5.61
C PHE A 495 -4.06 -12.93 5.50
N VAL A 496 -4.46 -12.12 6.49
CA VAL A 496 -5.82 -11.53 6.54
C VAL A 496 -5.99 -10.49 5.43
N VAL A 497 -6.82 -10.77 4.42
CA VAL A 497 -7.10 -9.82 3.32
C VAL A 497 -8.44 -9.13 3.52
N ASP A 498 -9.47 -9.92 3.85
CA ASP A 498 -10.82 -9.42 4.05
C ASP A 498 -11.09 -9.18 5.55
N ILE A 499 -11.92 -8.18 5.87
CA ILE A 499 -12.11 -7.70 7.26
C ILE A 499 -12.80 -8.73 8.18
N ASP A 500 -13.61 -9.62 7.61
CA ASP A 500 -14.29 -10.70 8.32
C ASP A 500 -13.33 -11.82 8.77
N GLU A 501 -12.17 -11.96 8.13
CA GLU A 501 -11.11 -12.89 8.51
C GLU A 501 -10.31 -12.40 9.74
N LEU A 502 -10.40 -11.12 10.09
CA LEU A 502 -9.55 -10.49 11.09
C LEU A 502 -9.77 -11.05 12.51
N LEU A 503 -11.03 -11.11 12.97
CA LEU A 503 -11.33 -11.57 14.32
C LEU A 503 -11.02 -13.06 14.51
N PRO A 504 -11.36 -13.96 13.56
CA PRO A 504 -10.89 -15.34 13.59
C PRO A 504 -9.35 -15.47 13.66
N ALA A 505 -8.60 -14.62 12.96
CA ALA A 505 -7.14 -14.61 13.03
C ALA A 505 -6.64 -14.20 14.43
N LEU A 506 -7.20 -13.14 15.02
CA LEU A 506 -6.86 -12.71 16.39
C LEU A 506 -7.21 -13.76 17.45
N GLU A 507 -8.32 -14.48 17.29
CA GLU A 507 -8.70 -15.61 18.16
C GLU A 507 -7.66 -16.74 18.13
N GLN A 508 -7.07 -17.02 16.97
CA GLN A 508 -5.98 -18.00 16.86
C GLN A 508 -4.70 -17.48 17.54
N THR A 509 -4.36 -16.21 17.33
CA THR A 509 -3.20 -15.56 17.96
C THR A 509 -3.31 -15.54 19.48
N ALA A 510 -4.52 -15.31 20.02
CA ALA A 510 -4.79 -15.28 21.46
C ALA A 510 -4.33 -16.55 22.20
N LYS A 511 -4.23 -17.70 21.51
CA LYS A 511 -3.79 -18.98 22.09
C LYS A 511 -2.30 -19.07 22.37
N ARG A 512 -1.49 -18.20 21.77
CA ARG A 512 -0.02 -18.29 21.76
C ARG A 512 0.68 -17.03 22.27
N ILE A 513 0.00 -15.89 22.22
CA ILE A 513 0.60 -14.59 22.53
C ILE A 513 0.67 -14.30 24.04
N ASP A 514 1.55 -13.39 24.45
CA ASP A 514 1.56 -12.86 25.81
C ASP A 514 0.27 -12.05 26.06
N PRO A 515 -0.58 -12.45 27.04
CA PRO A 515 -1.82 -11.73 27.36
C PRO A 515 -1.61 -10.26 27.76
N ARG A 516 -0.40 -9.84 28.12
CA ARG A 516 -0.05 -8.45 28.46
C ARG A 516 0.08 -7.53 27.25
N THR A 517 0.20 -8.08 26.05
CA THR A 517 0.12 -7.28 24.82
C THR A 517 -1.33 -6.87 24.57
N LEU A 518 -1.58 -5.68 24.02
CA LEU A 518 -2.95 -5.33 23.60
C LEU A 518 -3.25 -5.99 22.24
N PRO A 519 -4.48 -6.48 22.00
CA PRO A 519 -4.90 -6.98 20.68
C PRO A 519 -5.20 -5.83 19.71
N MET A 520 -4.33 -4.82 19.69
CA MET A 520 -4.44 -3.65 18.83
C MET A 520 -3.06 -3.04 18.62
N ASP A 521 -2.71 -2.76 17.38
CA ASP A 521 -1.52 -2.02 16.99
C ASP A 521 -1.84 -1.02 15.86
N ARG A 522 -0.82 -0.31 15.36
CA ARG A 522 -0.99 0.70 14.30
C ARG A 522 -1.56 0.09 13.02
N HIS A 523 -1.13 -1.11 12.66
CA HIS A 523 -1.59 -1.82 11.46
C HIS A 523 -3.03 -2.29 11.61
N LEU A 524 -3.43 -2.86 12.75
CA LEU A 524 -4.80 -3.30 13.00
C LEU A 524 -5.78 -2.13 12.97
N ALA A 525 -5.46 -1.05 13.69
CA ALA A 525 -6.32 0.13 13.73
C ALA A 525 -6.49 0.74 12.33
N ALA A 526 -5.39 0.89 11.58
CA ALA A 526 -5.43 1.40 10.21
C ALA A 526 -6.16 0.46 9.24
N PHE A 527 -5.96 -0.86 9.37
CA PHE A 527 -6.61 -1.87 8.54
C PHE A 527 -8.13 -1.87 8.74
N ILE A 528 -8.59 -1.88 9.99
CA ILE A 528 -10.03 -1.77 10.30
C ILE A 528 -10.58 -0.46 9.74
N ALA A 529 -9.88 0.66 9.93
CA ALA A 529 -10.33 1.96 9.47
C ALA A 529 -10.41 2.10 7.93
N CYS A 530 -9.67 1.28 7.17
CA CYS A 530 -9.71 1.21 5.70
C CYS A 530 -10.65 0.14 5.13
N ARG A 531 -10.85 -0.98 5.85
CA ARG A 531 -11.55 -2.17 5.33
C ARG A 531 -12.94 -2.38 5.91
N PHE A 532 -13.28 -1.64 6.95
CA PHE A 532 -14.59 -1.73 7.58
C PHE A 532 -15.48 -0.61 7.07
N ASP A 533 -16.56 -0.98 6.37
CA ASP A 533 -17.48 -0.03 5.71
C ASP A 533 -18.29 0.84 6.69
N PHE A 534 -18.20 0.60 7.99
CA PHE A 534 -18.92 1.37 9.01
C PHE A 534 -18.02 2.43 9.65
N ASN A 535 -18.61 3.58 9.97
CA ASN A 535 -17.91 4.65 10.65
C ASN A 535 -17.47 4.21 12.06
N VAL A 536 -16.14 4.17 12.26
CA VAL A 536 -15.47 3.81 13.51
C VAL A 536 -14.68 4.96 14.13
N GLU A 537 -14.89 6.20 13.67
CA GLU A 537 -14.10 7.36 14.09
C GLU A 537 -14.19 7.62 15.60
N ARG A 538 -15.36 7.38 16.20
CA ARG A 538 -15.56 7.50 17.65
C ARG A 538 -14.70 6.50 18.42
N GLN A 539 -14.65 5.25 17.95
CA GLN A 539 -13.87 4.17 18.54
C GLN A 539 -12.37 4.42 18.36
N ILE A 540 -11.96 4.91 17.18
CA ILE A 540 -10.58 5.34 16.89
C ILE A 540 -10.16 6.52 17.77
N THR A 541 -11.06 7.47 18.02
CA THR A 541 -10.80 8.57 18.94
C THR A 541 -10.60 8.04 20.36
N ALA A 542 -11.47 7.15 20.84
CA ALA A 542 -11.39 6.58 22.18
C ALA A 542 -10.12 5.74 22.42
N LEU A 543 -9.71 4.91 21.45
CA LEU A 543 -8.50 4.08 21.57
C LEU A 543 -7.19 4.90 21.61
N ASN A 544 -7.24 6.17 21.20
CA ASN A 544 -6.12 7.11 21.25
C ASN A 544 -6.15 8.02 22.51
N ASP A 545 -7.10 7.85 23.43
CA ASP A 545 -7.13 8.60 24.69
C ASP A 545 -5.89 8.26 25.54
N LYS A 546 -5.36 9.26 26.27
CA LYS A 546 -4.18 9.11 27.12
C LYS A 546 -4.48 8.30 28.39
N ARG A 547 -5.74 8.22 28.80
CA ARG A 547 -6.19 7.42 29.94
C ARG A 547 -6.30 5.96 29.52
N SER A 548 -5.52 5.10 30.19
CA SER A 548 -5.47 3.67 29.91
C SER A 548 -6.87 3.02 29.91
N GLU A 549 -7.75 3.40 30.83
CA GLU A 549 -9.14 2.91 30.87
C GLU A 549 -9.92 3.20 29.58
N GLN A 550 -9.79 4.40 29.03
CA GLN A 550 -10.51 4.85 27.84
C GLN A 550 -9.92 4.20 26.58
N GLN A 551 -8.61 4.06 26.55
CA GLN A 551 -7.93 3.33 25.48
C GLN A 551 -8.41 1.86 25.42
N ILE A 552 -8.44 1.16 26.55
CA ILE A 552 -8.88 -0.24 26.61
C ILE A 552 -10.35 -0.38 26.18
N ILE A 553 -11.20 0.53 26.65
CA ILE A 553 -12.60 0.61 26.24
C ILE A 553 -12.73 0.91 24.74
N GLY A 554 -11.91 1.79 24.19
CA GLY A 554 -11.86 2.09 22.76
C GLY A 554 -11.50 0.86 21.92
N VAL A 555 -10.50 0.07 22.34
CA VAL A 555 -10.13 -1.19 21.69
C VAL A 555 -11.29 -2.20 21.77
N LEU A 556 -11.88 -2.38 22.96
CA LEU A 556 -13.01 -3.29 23.15
C LEU A 556 -14.22 -2.88 22.31
N SER A 557 -14.52 -1.57 22.25
CA SER A 557 -15.60 -1.01 21.45
C SER A 557 -15.38 -1.24 19.96
N LEU A 558 -14.14 -1.02 19.47
CA LEU A 558 -13.79 -1.22 18.08
C LEU A 558 -13.96 -2.69 17.68
N LEU A 559 -13.32 -3.61 18.40
CA LEU A 559 -13.40 -5.05 18.13
C LEU A 559 -14.84 -5.58 18.30
N GLY A 560 -15.57 -5.10 19.32
CA GLY A 560 -16.98 -5.43 19.53
C GLY A 560 -17.87 -4.93 18.40
N THR A 561 -17.61 -3.74 17.85
CA THR A 561 -18.36 -3.22 16.69
C THR A 561 -18.12 -4.09 15.46
N VAL A 562 -16.87 -4.51 15.22
CA VAL A 562 -16.53 -5.45 14.12
C VAL A 562 -17.25 -6.78 14.32
N GLN A 563 -17.20 -7.36 15.53
CA GLN A 563 -17.87 -8.63 15.83
C GLN A 563 -19.39 -8.54 15.66
N TRP A 564 -20.01 -7.46 16.13
CA TRP A 564 -21.45 -7.27 16.01
C TRP A 564 -21.91 -7.19 14.56
N LYS A 565 -21.08 -6.62 13.66
CA LYS A 565 -21.42 -6.46 12.25
C LYS A 565 -21.10 -7.68 11.40
N LEU A 566 -19.99 -8.35 11.65
CA LEU A 566 -19.43 -9.38 10.76
C LEU A 566 -19.37 -10.78 11.39
N GLY A 567 -19.53 -10.88 12.71
CA GLY A 567 -19.29 -12.11 13.46
C GLY A 567 -17.79 -12.39 13.63
N PRO A 568 -17.42 -13.62 14.05
CA PRO A 568 -18.32 -14.68 14.51
C PRO A 568 -18.97 -14.36 15.87
N GLU A 569 -20.05 -15.08 16.24
CA GLU A 569 -20.83 -14.80 17.46
C GLU A 569 -20.05 -14.99 18.77
N SER A 570 -19.01 -15.83 18.78
CA SER A 570 -18.23 -16.15 19.98
C SER A 570 -16.74 -16.24 19.69
N LEU A 571 -15.94 -15.49 20.46
CA LEU A 571 -14.48 -15.37 20.39
C LEU A 571 -13.87 -15.46 21.81
N PRO A 572 -13.91 -16.64 22.46
CA PRO A 572 -13.53 -16.77 23.87
C PRO A 572 -12.04 -16.50 24.14
N GLY A 573 -11.15 -16.82 23.21
CA GLY A 573 -9.72 -16.52 23.32
C GLY A 573 -9.45 -15.02 23.27
N LEU A 574 -10.01 -14.31 22.28
CA LEU A 574 -9.89 -12.86 22.15
C LEU A 574 -10.60 -12.13 23.30
N ALA A 575 -11.76 -12.60 23.75
CA ALA A 575 -12.45 -12.05 24.92
C ALA A 575 -11.61 -12.25 26.20
N SER A 576 -10.93 -13.40 26.35
CA SER A 576 -10.01 -13.62 27.46
C SER A 576 -8.79 -12.72 27.38
N TRP A 577 -8.27 -12.49 26.18
CA TRP A 577 -7.16 -11.57 25.94
C TRP A 577 -7.56 -10.14 26.33
N MET A 578 -8.73 -9.67 25.90
CA MET A 578 -9.28 -8.38 26.32
C MET A 578 -9.59 -8.32 27.82
N GLY A 579 -10.12 -9.40 28.40
CA GLY A 579 -10.43 -9.49 29.82
C GLY A 579 -9.22 -9.28 30.72
N ALA A 580 -8.03 -9.71 30.29
CA ALA A 580 -6.77 -9.48 31.01
C ALA A 580 -6.42 -7.98 31.15
N HIS A 581 -6.95 -7.14 30.26
CA HIS A 581 -6.72 -5.69 30.26
C HIS A 581 -7.81 -4.89 30.97
N LEU A 582 -8.92 -5.49 31.42
CA LEU A 582 -10.02 -4.74 32.03
C LEU A 582 -9.75 -4.26 33.47
N GLY A 583 -8.62 -4.64 34.07
CA GLY A 583 -8.24 -4.26 35.44
C GLY A 583 -8.32 -2.75 35.73
N PRO A 584 -7.71 -1.86 34.90
CA PRO A 584 -7.83 -0.41 35.06
C PRO A 584 -9.28 0.10 34.97
N VAL A 585 -10.12 -0.50 34.11
CA VAL A 585 -11.53 -0.13 33.98
C VAL A 585 -12.30 -0.45 35.25
N VAL A 586 -12.08 -1.63 35.84
CA VAL A 586 -12.65 -2.00 37.14
C VAL A 586 -12.12 -1.08 38.24
N GLY A 587 -10.81 -0.79 38.24
CA GLY A 587 -10.16 0.10 39.19
C GLY A 587 -10.68 1.53 39.17
N GLY A 588 -11.25 1.98 38.04
CA GLY A 588 -11.84 3.30 37.88
C GLY A 588 -13.12 3.55 38.70
N TYR A 589 -13.84 2.50 39.11
CA TYR A 589 -15.00 2.66 40.01
C TYR A 589 -14.54 2.99 41.42
N HIS A 590 -15.16 3.91 42.14
CA HIS A 590 -14.89 4.24 43.53
C HIS A 590 -15.38 3.18 44.52
N SER A 591 -16.53 2.54 44.26
CA SER A 591 -17.15 1.54 45.14
C SER A 591 -16.38 0.22 45.16
N ARG A 592 -15.83 -0.14 46.33
CA ARG A 592 -15.18 -1.45 46.55
C ARG A 592 -16.14 -2.62 46.35
N VAL A 593 -17.42 -2.44 46.65
CA VAL A 593 -18.45 -3.48 46.44
C VAL A 593 -18.63 -3.71 44.95
N LYS A 594 -18.73 -2.63 44.16
CA LYS A 594 -18.91 -2.71 42.71
C LYS A 594 -17.71 -3.35 42.03
N ARG A 595 -16.49 -2.98 42.42
CA ARG A 595 -15.26 -3.63 41.93
C ARG A 595 -15.30 -5.15 42.12
N ARG A 596 -15.63 -5.61 43.34
CA ARG A 596 -15.73 -7.04 43.66
C ARG A 596 -16.84 -7.75 42.90
N GLU A 597 -17.94 -7.07 42.61
CA GLU A 597 -19.02 -7.60 41.78
C GLU A 597 -18.54 -7.79 40.33
N MET A 598 -17.92 -6.76 39.74
CA MET A 598 -17.36 -6.82 38.40
C MET A 598 -16.26 -7.90 38.27
N GLU A 599 -15.36 -8.01 39.24
CA GLU A 599 -14.33 -9.06 39.28
C GLU A 599 -14.92 -10.49 39.28
N LYS A 600 -16.15 -10.66 39.80
CA LYS A 600 -16.85 -11.96 39.80
C LYS A 600 -17.62 -12.23 38.50
N GLU A 601 -18.21 -11.20 37.88
CA GLU A 601 -19.04 -11.36 36.69
C GLU A 601 -18.24 -11.33 35.38
N LEU A 602 -17.16 -10.54 35.30
CA LEU A 602 -16.33 -10.44 34.09
C LEU A 602 -15.84 -11.80 33.57
N PRO A 603 -15.36 -12.74 34.41
CA PRO A 603 -14.96 -14.06 33.92
C PRO A 603 -16.07 -14.86 33.22
N LYS A 604 -17.35 -14.61 33.54
CA LYS A 604 -18.48 -15.27 32.87
C LYS A 604 -18.71 -14.69 31.47
N LEU A 605 -18.68 -13.37 31.35
CA LEU A 605 -18.80 -12.67 30.07
C LEU A 605 -17.62 -12.97 29.14
N VAL A 606 -16.41 -13.04 29.69
CA VAL A 606 -15.22 -13.47 28.94
C VAL A 606 -15.40 -14.86 28.32
N ARG A 607 -16.01 -15.80 29.04
CA ARG A 607 -16.26 -17.16 28.53
C ARG A 607 -17.33 -17.21 27.44
N SER A 608 -18.25 -16.24 27.35
CA SER A 608 -19.23 -16.21 26.27
C SER A 608 -18.58 -15.84 24.93
N GLY A 609 -17.45 -15.13 24.96
CA GLY A 609 -16.77 -14.67 23.75
C GLY A 609 -17.51 -13.55 23.01
N ASN A 610 -18.51 -12.92 23.64
CA ASN A 610 -19.30 -11.84 23.07
C ASN A 610 -18.70 -10.49 23.50
N LEU A 611 -17.85 -9.90 22.66
CA LEU A 611 -17.20 -8.61 22.93
C LEU A 611 -18.22 -7.45 23.04
N PRO A 612 -19.30 -7.37 22.24
CA PRO A 612 -20.37 -6.39 22.45
C PRO A 612 -20.99 -6.44 23.87
N GLU A 613 -21.29 -7.63 24.39
CA GLU A 613 -21.83 -7.79 25.75
C GLU A 613 -20.79 -7.40 26.81
N LEU A 614 -19.53 -7.82 26.61
CA LEU A 614 -18.43 -7.45 27.48
C LEU A 614 -18.22 -5.93 27.53
N PHE A 615 -18.32 -5.28 26.37
CA PHE A 615 -18.26 -3.82 26.23
C PHE A 615 -19.42 -3.14 26.98
N ALA A 616 -20.66 -3.55 26.72
CA ALA A 616 -21.85 -2.98 27.35
C ALA A 616 -21.82 -3.09 28.88
N TYR A 617 -21.26 -4.18 29.41
CA TYR A 617 -21.06 -4.35 30.85
C TYR A 617 -19.94 -3.46 31.41
N ALA A 618 -18.81 -3.37 30.71
CA ALA A 618 -17.65 -2.59 31.16
C ALA A 618 -17.90 -1.06 31.09
N GLU A 619 -18.63 -0.59 30.07
CA GLU A 619 -18.96 0.82 29.84
C GLU A 619 -20.43 1.15 30.14
N ASN A 620 -20.87 0.91 31.39
CA ASN A 620 -22.20 1.32 31.84
C ASN A 620 -22.18 2.74 32.45
N ASN A 621 -22.62 3.73 31.67
CA ASN A 621 -22.62 5.14 32.10
C ASN A 621 -23.52 5.42 33.32
N ASP A 622 -24.65 4.73 33.46
CA ASP A 622 -25.55 4.92 34.60
C ASP A 622 -24.98 4.36 35.90
N GLU A 623 -24.26 3.24 35.83
CA GLU A 623 -23.52 2.69 36.97
C GLU A 623 -22.33 3.59 37.35
N LYS A 624 -21.55 4.09 36.37
CA LYS A 624 -20.45 5.03 36.63
C LYS A 624 -20.93 6.32 37.28
N ARG A 625 -22.04 6.90 36.79
CA ARG A 625 -22.63 8.11 37.40
C ARG A 625 -23.08 7.85 38.84
N ARG A 626 -23.77 6.74 39.10
CA ARG A 626 -24.21 6.38 40.46
C ARG A 626 -23.04 6.15 41.41
N ASP A 627 -21.96 5.56 40.90
CA ASP A 627 -20.74 5.33 41.67
C ASP A 627 -20.04 6.65 42.03
N GLU A 628 -19.96 7.60 41.08
CA GLU A 628 -19.43 8.95 41.33
C GLU A 628 -20.29 9.73 42.34
N GLU A 629 -21.62 9.74 42.16
CA GLU A 629 -22.55 10.37 43.09
C GLU A 629 -22.44 9.77 44.50
N GLY A 630 -22.37 8.44 44.59
CA GLY A 630 -22.18 7.72 45.85
C GLY A 630 -20.83 8.03 46.51
N PHE A 631 -19.77 8.19 45.72
CA PHE A 631 -18.46 8.58 46.23
C PHE A 631 -18.47 10.02 46.78
N LEU A 632 -19.11 10.96 46.09
CA LEU A 632 -19.26 12.34 46.55
C LEU A 632 -20.05 12.42 47.85
N LEU A 633 -21.15 11.66 47.95
CA LEU A 633 -21.95 11.55 49.18
C LEU A 633 -21.10 10.97 50.33
N GLY A 634 -20.40 9.85 50.10
CA GLY A 634 -19.55 9.24 51.11
C GLY A 634 -18.40 10.16 51.58
N ARG A 635 -17.84 11.00 50.70
CA ARG A 635 -16.86 12.02 51.08
C ARG A 635 -17.46 13.10 51.97
N ALA A 636 -18.68 13.54 51.68
CA ALA A 636 -19.38 14.53 52.49
C ALA A 636 -19.73 13.98 53.88
N GLU A 637 -20.23 12.74 53.95
CA GLU A 637 -20.50 12.04 55.21
C GLU A 637 -19.24 11.84 56.04
N TYR A 638 -18.14 11.42 55.42
CA TYR A 638 -16.85 11.28 56.09
C TYR A 638 -16.36 12.62 56.65
N ALA A 639 -16.45 13.70 55.87
CA ALA A 639 -16.04 15.04 56.33
C ALA A 639 -16.87 15.51 57.53
N ALA A 640 -18.20 15.32 57.49
CA ALA A 640 -19.09 15.64 58.60
C ALA A 640 -18.78 14.82 59.86
N ALA A 641 -18.62 13.50 59.72
CA ALA A 641 -18.27 12.61 60.83
C ALA A 641 -16.89 12.91 61.41
N SER A 642 -15.91 13.26 60.57
CA SER A 642 -14.56 13.63 61.02
C SER A 642 -14.56 14.97 61.78
N GLN A 643 -15.42 15.92 61.37
CA GLN A 643 -15.62 17.17 62.09
C GLN A 643 -16.29 16.93 63.45
N GLU A 644 -17.34 16.10 63.49
CA GLU A 644 -18.01 15.73 64.74
C GLU A 644 -17.05 15.01 65.72
N ALA A 645 -16.25 14.07 65.22
CA ALA A 645 -15.23 13.40 66.03
C ALA A 645 -14.23 14.39 66.63
N ASN A 646 -13.75 15.35 65.83
CA ASN A 646 -12.84 16.40 66.29
C ASN A 646 -13.51 17.31 67.34
N ASP A 647 -14.79 17.64 67.17
CA ASP A 647 -15.54 18.45 68.14
C ASP A 647 -15.74 17.73 69.48
N ILE A 648 -15.91 16.39 69.45
CA ILE A 648 -15.96 15.55 70.65
C ILE A 648 -14.59 15.48 71.33
N GLU A 649 -13.51 15.21 70.57
CA GLU A 649 -12.15 15.07 71.11
C GLU A 649 -11.62 16.38 71.71
N THR A 650 -11.86 17.51 71.05
CA THR A 650 -11.46 18.82 71.56
C THR A 650 -12.43 19.35 72.63
N GLY A 651 -13.59 18.72 72.83
CA GLY A 651 -14.59 19.15 73.79
C GLY A 651 -15.16 20.54 73.50
N THR A 652 -15.10 21.01 72.24
CA THR A 652 -15.64 22.29 71.79
C THR A 652 -17.13 22.40 72.09
N ALA A 653 -17.90 21.31 71.95
CA ALA A 653 -19.31 21.26 72.31
C ALA A 653 -19.54 21.58 73.80
N ARG A 654 -18.75 20.95 74.69
CA ARG A 654 -18.85 21.17 76.14
C ARG A 654 -18.35 22.55 76.57
N ARG A 655 -17.31 23.07 75.90
CA ARG A 655 -16.80 24.44 76.10
C ARG A 655 -17.79 25.51 75.64
N ASN A 656 -18.46 25.32 74.50
CA ASN A 656 -19.50 26.23 74.02
C ASN A 656 -20.72 26.24 74.94
N GLU A 657 -21.16 25.07 75.41
CA GLU A 657 -22.30 24.97 76.33
C GLU A 657 -21.98 25.61 77.71
N GLN A 658 -20.75 25.44 78.21
CA GLN A 658 -20.26 26.17 79.39
C GLN A 658 -20.16 27.68 79.15
N ALA A 659 -19.69 28.11 77.98
CA ALA A 659 -19.58 29.53 77.63
C ALA A 659 -20.95 30.21 77.55
N VAL A 660 -21.97 29.55 77.00
CA VAL A 660 -23.36 30.07 76.97
C VAL A 660 -23.94 30.16 78.38
N ARG A 661 -23.74 29.16 79.24
CA ARG A 661 -24.17 29.23 80.65
C ARG A 661 -23.49 30.36 81.43
N LEU A 662 -22.17 30.51 81.28
CA LEU A 662 -21.40 31.61 81.88
C LEU A 662 -21.86 32.98 81.34
N GLY A 663 -22.15 33.08 80.05
CA GLY A 663 -22.71 34.28 79.42
C GLY A 663 -24.07 34.66 80.00
N HIS A 664 -24.99 33.69 80.17
CA HIS A 664 -26.29 33.94 80.79
C HIS A 664 -26.16 34.36 82.27
N GLN A 665 -25.25 33.74 83.03
CA GLN A 665 -25.00 34.13 84.42
C GLN A 665 -24.42 35.54 84.51
N ALA A 666 -23.44 35.88 83.67
CA ALA A 666 -22.87 37.23 83.62
C ALA A 666 -23.90 38.29 83.23
N ALA A 667 -24.74 38.01 82.22
CA ALA A 667 -25.83 38.91 81.82
C ALA A 667 -26.85 39.12 82.94
N GLY A 668 -27.17 38.07 83.71
CA GLY A 668 -28.02 38.17 84.89
C GLY A 668 -27.44 39.07 85.98
N VAL A 669 -26.15 38.89 86.30
CA VAL A 669 -25.45 39.72 87.31
C VAL A 669 -25.38 41.19 86.89
N ILE A 670 -25.04 41.46 85.63
CA ILE A 670 -24.97 42.84 85.10
C ILE A 670 -26.35 43.50 85.12
N SER A 671 -27.41 42.78 84.72
CA SER A 671 -28.78 43.29 84.76
C SER A 671 -29.23 43.62 86.18
N MET A 672 -28.85 42.78 87.15
CA MET A 672 -29.16 42.99 88.56
C MET A 672 -28.40 44.19 89.15
N MET A 673 -27.13 44.38 88.77
CA MET A 673 -26.36 45.58 89.13
C MET A 673 -26.94 46.85 88.52
N LEU A 674 -27.32 46.82 87.24
CA LEU A 674 -27.97 47.96 86.57
C LEU A 674 -29.31 48.30 87.24
N ALA A 675 -30.12 47.29 87.59
CA ALA A 675 -31.37 47.49 88.32
C ALA A 675 -31.11 48.12 89.70
N LEU A 676 -30.09 47.68 90.44
CA LEU A 676 -29.68 48.26 91.72
C LEU A 676 -29.19 49.71 91.56
N CYS A 677 -28.39 50.02 90.53
CA CYS A 677 -27.94 51.38 90.26
C CYS A 677 -29.11 52.29 89.90
N VAL A 678 -30.02 51.85 89.05
CA VAL A 678 -31.24 52.60 88.69
C VAL A 678 -32.11 52.83 89.93
N LEU A 679 -32.31 51.80 90.77
CA LEU A 679 -33.03 51.93 92.02
C LEU A 679 -32.36 52.93 92.98
N SER A 680 -31.03 52.90 93.05
CA SER A 680 -30.23 53.83 93.86
C SER A 680 -30.35 55.27 93.36
N ILE A 681 -30.30 55.47 92.03
CA ILE A 681 -30.49 56.78 91.39
C ILE A 681 -31.92 57.29 91.63
N LEU A 682 -32.93 56.43 91.47
CA LEU A 682 -34.34 56.79 91.74
C LEU A 682 -34.57 57.14 93.21
N LEU A 683 -33.92 56.45 94.15
CA LEU A 683 -33.93 56.79 95.57
C LEU A 683 -33.25 58.14 95.83
N LEU A 684 -32.08 58.40 95.24
CA LEU A 684 -31.37 59.68 95.34
C LEU A 684 -32.20 60.86 94.78
N ILE A 685 -32.87 60.68 93.65
CA ILE A 685 -33.75 61.70 93.04
C ILE A 685 -34.97 62.00 93.92
N ARG A 686 -35.40 61.06 94.78
CA ARG A 686 -36.54 61.28 95.69
C ARG A 686 -36.16 62.00 96.99
N PHE A 687 -34.86 62.07 97.30
CA PHE A 687 -34.30 62.68 98.51
C PHE A 687 -33.53 64.00 98.26
N LEU A 688 -33.42 64.41 96.99
CA LEU A 688 -33.06 65.77 96.53
C LEU A 688 -34.35 66.52 96.17
#